data_AF-A0A940ZKZ3-F1
#
_entry.id   AF-A0A940ZKZ3-F1
#
_cell.length_a   1.000
_cell.length_b   1.000
_cell.length_c   1.000
_cell.angle_alpha   90.00
_cell.angle_beta   90.00
_cell.angle_gamma   90.00
#
_symmetry.space_group_name_H-M   'P 1'
#
loop_
_entity.id
_entity.type
_entity.pdbx_description
1 polymer ?
#
loop_
_entity_poly.entity_id
_entity_poly.type
_entity_poly.pdbx_seq_one_letter_code
_entity_poly.pdbx_strand_id
1 'polypeptide(L)'
;MTPEEQSLSPEEMRKVMRAMQVRMRNTALRHFERIGLRTLRALQELDLIYDVAPPIGDGVDLAVLRDQQHPRRQKLPDGPLVLYITEGGEPKRMLVELPILFFSGDRNVRQAALECIEKMLVNNAMAVTPKTAALLKESRDALVSETPGEWRAAAVTVYDAIYDDVLIALNGVWQSLESESVIQGRLDFYTQKMIFPSVTSLDSISLPIGQPERDHGALTKILSDIVACASNLSELCATYLAKLGFLPLAPAYSLATAVRKWLAYNPAVDAWREVWGWANAESTPVSRYHACSVFVQLPKLIPEGKLTDFWSEVLAVVQGPNRKVTDRYENEAWALRRDLARHYAFHLEARLPNNDGSSIACFAWWFAEKVASLFAADAGAAKFYRENWVKPASNLSSHIWLDASAPIQRSFLRYVTFMVQSPWAAALLTLMGEHLDELAIAEQAEYVQARFHEALVSNALSLLPFPIETPSDPTFSLECSFADIVLKWAEYQTEEHRKDLQQLVAISRTLGTRDGVCNALRKFPESSLPDQIALCIALKAKAYTDPTIAEGVWEVVSDSKWRMNVFPAVDQQVLGPLIESLSMLLVDNREKWFSHLPHYLAELCEKEEDEERRRVLFLCVIHTSLASDTVSAVRRLLRGEKKAKFVDLVKEYRARAEATRSDYPPWVAGKLRGLMASMHVL
;
A
#
# COMPACT_ATOMS: atom_id res chain seq x y z
N MET A 1 -25.95 45.92 -41.04
CA MET A 1 -24.83 46.51 -40.29
C MET A 1 -24.29 45.44 -39.35
N THR A 2 -23.30 44.69 -39.81
CA THR A 2 -22.47 43.83 -38.96
C THR A 2 -21.60 44.74 -38.08
N PRO A 3 -21.45 44.47 -36.77
CA PRO A 3 -20.53 45.24 -35.93
C PRO A 3 -19.12 45.05 -36.48
N GLU A 4 -18.41 46.13 -36.77
CA GLU A 4 -16.96 46.08 -36.99
C GLU A 4 -16.33 45.54 -35.71
N GLU A 5 -15.79 44.32 -35.76
CA GLU A 5 -14.94 43.78 -34.70
C GLU A 5 -13.71 44.69 -34.61
N GLN A 6 -13.75 45.65 -33.68
CA GLN A 6 -12.57 46.42 -33.30
C GLN A 6 -11.58 45.45 -32.64
N SER A 7 -10.65 44.93 -33.43
CA SER A 7 -9.57 44.10 -32.92
C SER A 7 -8.67 44.97 -32.04
N LEU A 8 -8.63 44.68 -30.74
CA LEU A 8 -7.68 45.31 -29.82
C LEU A 8 -6.26 45.08 -30.34
N SER A 9 -5.43 46.12 -30.28
CA SER A 9 -4.00 45.96 -30.58
C SER A 9 -3.37 44.97 -29.58
N PRO A 10 -2.27 44.27 -29.96
CA PRO A 10 -1.57 43.36 -29.05
C PRO A 10 -1.10 43.99 -27.73
N GLU A 11 -0.92 45.32 -27.71
CA GLU A 11 -0.58 46.07 -26.51
C GLU A 11 -1.80 46.33 -25.62
N GLU A 12 -2.94 46.70 -26.22
CA GLU A 12 -4.21 46.87 -25.49
C GLU A 12 -4.70 45.54 -24.93
N MET A 13 -4.58 44.44 -25.68
CA MET A 13 -4.94 43.10 -25.21
C MET A 13 -4.07 42.68 -24.01
N ARG A 14 -2.77 43.00 -24.02
CA ARG A 14 -1.88 42.79 -22.87
C ARG A 14 -2.30 43.63 -21.65
N LYS A 15 -2.66 44.91 -21.83
CA LYS A 15 -3.17 45.77 -20.75
C LYS A 15 -4.50 45.26 -20.17
N VAL A 16 -5.42 44.77 -21.01
CA VAL A 16 -6.70 44.19 -20.59
C VAL A 16 -6.49 42.89 -19.80
N MET A 17 -5.68 41.96 -20.32
CA MET A 17 -5.32 40.73 -19.60
C MET A 17 -4.68 41.05 -18.26
N ARG A 18 -3.79 42.04 -18.23
CA ARG A 18 -3.14 42.48 -17.00
C ARG A 18 -4.13 42.99 -15.96
N ALA A 19 -5.03 43.88 -16.36
CA ALA A 19 -6.07 44.42 -15.49
C ALA A 19 -7.03 43.32 -14.99
N MET A 20 -7.28 42.28 -15.80
CA MET A 20 -8.08 41.13 -15.40
C MET A 20 -7.35 40.27 -14.35
N GLN A 21 -6.07 39.95 -14.56
CA GLN A 21 -5.26 39.21 -13.59
C GLN A 21 -5.17 39.91 -12.24
N VAL A 22 -4.94 41.23 -12.24
CA VAL A 22 -4.91 42.04 -11.00
C VAL A 22 -6.26 42.02 -10.28
N ARG A 23 -7.38 42.09 -11.02
CA ARG A 23 -8.72 41.96 -10.43
C ARG A 23 -8.97 40.58 -9.86
N MET A 24 -8.64 39.52 -10.60
CA MET A 24 -8.75 38.13 -10.13
C MET A 24 -7.93 37.90 -8.87
N ARG A 25 -6.68 38.39 -8.83
CA ARG A 25 -5.83 38.38 -7.62
C ARG A 25 -6.53 39.05 -6.45
N ASN A 26 -7.00 40.30 -6.62
CA ASN A 26 -7.66 41.05 -5.54
C ASN A 26 -8.86 40.31 -4.99
N THR A 27 -9.69 39.73 -5.87
CA THR A 27 -10.87 38.97 -5.46
C THR A 27 -10.47 37.66 -4.76
N ALA A 28 -9.49 36.92 -5.29
CA ALA A 28 -9.05 35.66 -4.73
C ALA A 28 -8.36 35.82 -3.37
N LEU A 29 -7.60 36.91 -3.17
CA LEU A 29 -6.81 37.14 -1.96
C LEU A 29 -7.54 38.00 -0.91
N ARG A 30 -8.73 38.53 -1.21
CA ARG A 30 -9.46 39.48 -0.34
C ARG A 30 -9.72 38.94 1.07
N HIS A 31 -9.81 37.63 1.23
CA HIS A 31 -10.14 36.96 2.49
C HIS A 31 -8.93 36.35 3.20
N PHE A 32 -7.71 36.51 2.65
CA PHE A 32 -6.51 35.96 3.24
C PHE A 32 -5.82 37.02 4.11
N GLU A 33 -5.67 36.73 5.40
CA GLU A 33 -4.93 37.59 6.33
C GLU A 33 -3.41 37.54 6.09
N ARG A 34 -2.91 36.45 5.49
CA ARG A 34 -1.50 36.25 5.13
C ARG A 34 -1.37 35.45 3.84
N ILE A 35 -0.38 35.80 3.02
CA ILE A 35 0.00 35.09 1.80
C ILE A 35 1.23 34.23 2.10
N GLY A 36 1.16 32.93 1.81
CA GLY A 36 2.31 32.03 1.97
C GLY A 36 3.46 32.37 1.01
N LEU A 37 4.70 32.01 1.38
CA LEU A 37 5.92 32.40 0.64
C LEU A 37 5.90 31.94 -0.82
N ARG A 38 5.53 30.68 -1.09
CA ARG A 38 5.38 30.15 -2.46
C ARG A 38 4.39 30.98 -3.28
N THR A 39 3.23 31.30 -2.72
CA THR A 39 2.21 32.13 -3.38
C THR A 39 2.70 33.57 -3.60
N LEU A 40 3.40 34.16 -2.62
CA LEU A 40 3.98 35.49 -2.76
C LEU A 40 5.00 35.54 -3.90
N ARG A 41 5.91 34.56 -3.97
CA ARG A 41 6.92 34.48 -5.04
C ARG A 41 6.29 34.22 -6.42
N ALA A 42 5.28 33.36 -6.51
CA ALA A 42 4.53 33.16 -7.74
C ALA A 42 3.82 34.45 -8.21
N LEU A 43 3.26 35.23 -7.28
CA LEU A 43 2.63 36.52 -7.62
C LEU A 43 3.67 37.58 -8.02
N GLN A 44 4.84 37.61 -7.38
CA GLN A 44 5.94 38.50 -7.77
C GLN A 44 6.51 38.14 -9.14
N GLU A 45 6.60 36.84 -9.47
CA GLU A 45 7.03 36.38 -10.79
C GLU A 45 6.06 36.82 -11.89
N LEU A 46 4.76 36.77 -11.59
CA LEU A 46 3.74 37.31 -12.49
C LEU A 46 3.67 38.85 -12.42
N ASP A 47 4.61 39.55 -11.76
CA ASP A 47 4.58 40.99 -11.46
C ASP A 47 3.29 41.47 -10.75
N LEU A 48 2.46 40.55 -10.27
CA LEU A 48 1.17 40.84 -9.68
C LEU A 48 1.30 41.45 -8.30
N ILE A 49 2.44 41.39 -7.62
CA ILE A 49 2.71 42.06 -6.34
C ILE A 49 4.15 42.60 -6.36
N TYR A 50 4.36 43.80 -5.80
CA TYR A 50 5.68 44.43 -5.65
C TYR A 50 6.15 44.52 -4.19
N ASP A 51 5.35 44.03 -3.24
CA ASP A 51 5.68 44.06 -1.82
C ASP A 51 7.02 43.37 -1.55
N VAL A 52 7.83 43.97 -0.68
CA VAL A 52 9.09 43.39 -0.22
C VAL A 52 8.75 42.16 0.61
N ALA A 53 9.14 40.98 0.12
CA ALA A 53 8.97 39.75 0.88
C ALA A 53 9.76 39.86 2.19
N PRO A 54 9.26 39.31 3.31
CA PRO A 54 10.07 39.19 4.51
C PRO A 54 11.37 38.48 4.16
N PRO A 55 12.51 38.89 4.75
CA PRO A 55 13.78 38.34 4.32
C PRO A 55 13.88 36.88 4.74
N ILE A 56 14.03 36.01 3.75
CA ILE A 56 14.09 34.55 3.93
C ILE A 56 15.57 34.17 3.96
N GLY A 57 15.97 33.46 5.01
CA GLY A 57 17.37 33.10 5.22
C GLY A 57 18.16 34.10 6.05
N ASP A 58 17.56 35.22 6.47
CA ASP A 58 18.21 36.14 7.41
C ASP A 58 18.47 35.43 8.74
N GLY A 59 19.72 35.43 9.18
CA GLY A 59 20.18 34.72 10.37
C GLY A 59 20.51 33.24 10.16
N VAL A 60 20.38 32.72 8.93
CA VAL A 60 20.89 31.39 8.59
C VAL A 60 22.42 31.42 8.55
N ASP A 61 23.03 30.46 9.24
CA ASP A 61 24.47 30.33 9.28
C ASP A 61 24.98 29.50 8.10
N LEU A 62 25.51 30.18 7.09
CA LEU A 62 25.99 29.55 5.86
C LEU A 62 27.16 28.58 6.10
N ALA A 63 27.98 28.81 7.13
CA ALA A 63 29.08 27.89 7.45
C ALA A 63 28.52 26.56 7.97
N VAL A 64 27.50 26.62 8.83
CA VAL A 64 26.82 25.44 9.37
C VAL A 64 26.03 24.69 8.29
N LEU A 65 25.38 25.41 7.37
CA LEU A 65 24.66 24.76 6.28
C LEU A 65 25.62 23.99 5.35
N ARG A 66 26.73 24.63 4.94
CA ARG A 66 27.68 24.04 3.97
C ARG A 66 28.45 22.85 4.53
N ASP A 67 28.69 22.81 5.83
CA ASP A 67 29.42 21.73 6.50
C ASP A 67 28.48 20.79 7.31
N GLN A 68 28.29 19.57 6.82
CA GLN A 68 27.48 18.55 7.51
C GLN A 68 28.11 18.06 8.82
N GLN A 69 29.42 18.22 9.00
CA GLN A 69 30.15 17.83 10.20
C GLN A 69 30.40 19.00 11.15
N HIS A 70 29.79 20.17 10.87
CA HIS A 70 30.01 21.36 11.68
C HIS A 70 29.65 21.10 13.15
N PRO A 71 30.50 21.46 14.13
CA PRO A 71 30.27 21.13 15.55
C PRO A 71 28.96 21.64 16.14
N ARG A 72 28.42 22.74 15.61
CA ARG A 72 27.12 23.32 16.01
C ARG A 72 25.91 22.63 15.38
N ARG A 73 26.11 21.79 14.36
CA ARG A 73 25.04 21.06 13.67
C ARG A 73 24.68 19.84 14.50
N GLN A 74 23.40 19.69 14.80
CA GLN A 74 22.91 18.48 15.45
C GLN A 74 23.00 17.31 14.46
N LYS A 75 23.48 16.16 14.93
CA LYS A 75 23.52 14.94 14.13
C LYS A 75 22.09 14.47 13.89
N LEU A 76 21.62 14.67 12.68
CA LEU A 76 20.36 14.15 12.16
C LEU A 76 20.67 13.24 10.97
N PRO A 77 19.80 12.26 10.67
CA PRO A 77 19.82 11.61 9.37
C PRO A 77 19.72 12.61 8.22
N ASP A 78 20.15 12.22 7.02
CA ASP A 78 19.96 13.03 5.82
C ASP A 78 18.47 13.26 5.53
N GLY A 79 18.08 14.50 5.22
CA GLY A 79 16.69 14.86 5.00
C GLY A 79 16.47 16.37 4.81
N PRO A 80 15.20 16.81 4.65
CA PRO A 80 14.87 18.19 4.29
C PRO A 80 15.12 19.22 5.41
N LEU A 81 15.46 18.78 6.61
CA LEU A 81 15.62 19.60 7.79
C LEU A 81 17.09 19.69 8.20
N VAL A 82 17.51 20.88 8.62
CA VAL A 82 18.80 21.10 9.28
C VAL A 82 18.54 21.74 10.64
N LEU A 83 19.10 21.14 11.69
CA LEU A 83 19.01 21.63 13.05
C LEU A 83 20.39 21.97 13.57
N TYR A 84 20.57 23.18 14.10
CA TYR A 84 21.84 23.61 14.68
C TYR A 84 21.66 24.62 15.81
N ILE A 85 22.75 24.88 16.54
CA ILE A 85 22.80 25.87 17.63
C ILE A 85 23.39 27.18 17.10
N THR A 86 22.70 28.30 17.30
CA THR A 86 23.16 29.63 16.88
C THR A 86 24.33 30.14 17.73
N GLU A 87 25.20 30.95 17.15
CA GLU A 87 26.21 31.71 17.90
C GLU A 87 25.57 32.95 18.55
N GLY A 88 25.91 33.23 19.82
CA GLY A 88 25.41 34.38 20.56
C GLY A 88 25.39 34.18 22.07
N GLY A 89 25.04 35.24 22.82
CA GLY A 89 25.02 35.24 24.29
C GLY A 89 23.99 34.28 24.91
N GLU A 90 22.96 33.90 24.16
CA GLU A 90 22.03 32.82 24.50
C GLU A 90 21.91 31.85 23.30
N PRO A 91 22.49 30.64 23.37
CA PRO A 91 22.43 29.67 22.29
C PRO A 91 20.99 29.21 22.05
N LYS A 92 20.48 29.40 20.83
CA LYS A 92 19.13 28.96 20.43
C LYS A 92 19.24 27.83 19.42
N ARG A 93 18.31 26.88 19.50
CA ARG A 93 18.14 25.85 18.47
C ARG A 93 17.45 26.47 17.27
N MET A 94 18.08 26.39 16.11
CA MET A 94 17.55 26.88 14.84
C MET A 94 17.23 25.70 13.93
N LEU A 95 15.95 25.58 13.56
CA LEU A 95 15.46 24.62 12.59
C LEU A 95 15.30 25.30 11.23
N VAL A 96 15.90 24.70 10.20
CA VAL A 96 15.87 25.19 8.83
C VAL A 96 15.27 24.14 7.92
N GLU A 97 14.24 24.51 7.17
CA GLU A 97 13.72 23.72 6.06
C GLU A 97 14.42 24.13 4.78
N LEU A 98 15.24 23.22 4.24
CA LEU A 98 16.02 23.47 3.02
C LEU A 98 15.16 23.99 1.85
N PRO A 99 13.96 23.45 1.56
CA PRO A 99 13.19 23.90 0.40
C PRO A 99 12.73 25.36 0.51
N ILE A 100 12.47 25.86 1.73
CA ILE A 100 12.04 27.24 1.95
C ILE A 100 13.15 28.23 1.56
N LEU A 101 14.41 27.84 1.71
CA LEU A 101 15.56 28.68 1.41
C LEU A 101 15.71 29.02 -0.08
N PHE A 102 15.10 28.25 -0.99
CA PHE A 102 15.07 28.60 -2.41
C PHE A 102 14.34 29.92 -2.69
N PHE A 103 13.48 30.36 -1.78
CA PHE A 103 12.81 31.66 -1.89
C PHE A 103 13.63 32.83 -1.31
N SER A 104 14.85 32.59 -0.81
CA SER A 104 15.74 33.65 -0.33
C SER A 104 16.11 34.63 -1.44
N GLY A 105 16.23 35.91 -1.10
CA GLY A 105 16.80 36.92 -2.00
C GLY A 105 18.32 36.76 -2.18
N ASP A 106 19.01 36.15 -1.21
CA ASP A 106 20.46 35.94 -1.24
C ASP A 106 20.81 34.67 -2.03
N ARG A 107 21.61 34.86 -3.09
CA ARG A 107 22.15 33.76 -3.91
C ARG A 107 22.92 32.74 -3.09
N ASN A 108 23.71 33.16 -2.11
CA ASN A 108 24.53 32.26 -1.30
C ASN A 108 23.68 31.31 -0.45
N VAL A 109 22.54 31.79 0.05
CA VAL A 109 21.57 30.99 0.80
C VAL A 109 20.92 29.95 -0.12
N ARG A 110 20.45 30.36 -1.31
CA ARG A 110 19.88 29.44 -2.31
C ARG A 110 20.89 28.36 -2.73
N GLN A 111 22.13 28.77 -3.01
CA GLN A 111 23.23 27.87 -3.36
C GLN A 111 23.53 26.86 -2.25
N ALA A 112 23.64 27.31 -0.99
CA ALA A 112 23.92 26.42 0.13
C ALA A 112 22.78 25.40 0.36
N ALA A 113 21.53 25.80 0.18
CA ALA A 113 20.39 24.89 0.27
C ALA A 113 20.40 23.83 -0.85
N LEU A 114 20.72 24.25 -2.08
CA LEU A 114 20.86 23.34 -3.21
C LEU A 114 21.98 22.32 -2.98
N GLU A 115 23.16 22.78 -2.56
CA GLU A 115 24.31 21.91 -2.25
C GLU A 115 24.00 20.89 -1.15
N CYS A 116 23.21 21.27 -0.13
CA CYS A 116 22.75 20.34 0.89
C CYS A 116 21.91 19.20 0.29
N ILE A 117 20.95 19.53 -0.58
CA ILE A 117 20.08 18.54 -1.24
C ILE A 117 20.87 17.69 -2.24
N GLU A 118 21.78 18.29 -3.01
CA GLU A 118 22.67 17.56 -3.92
C GLU A 118 23.55 16.55 -3.18
N LYS A 119 24.10 16.91 -2.00
CA LYS A 119 24.87 15.97 -1.16
C LYS A 119 24.03 14.80 -0.67
N MET A 120 22.77 15.03 -0.29
CA MET A 120 21.85 13.95 0.07
C MET A 120 21.67 12.96 -1.08
N LEU A 121 21.59 13.44 -2.32
CA LEU A 121 21.45 12.57 -3.51
C LEU A 121 22.70 11.75 -3.82
N VAL A 122 23.88 12.28 -3.52
CA VAL A 122 25.14 11.55 -3.66
C VAL A 122 25.21 10.41 -2.63
N ASN A 123 24.79 10.66 -1.39
CA ASN A 123 24.79 9.65 -0.32
C ASN A 123 23.69 8.60 -0.54
N ASN A 124 22.54 9.01 -1.04
CA ASN A 124 21.38 8.14 -1.28
C ASN A 124 20.66 8.57 -2.55
N ALA A 125 20.80 7.77 -3.61
CA ALA A 125 20.13 8.03 -4.89
C ALA A 125 18.59 8.07 -4.78
N MET A 126 18.01 7.52 -3.72
CA MET A 126 16.58 7.54 -3.40
C MET A 126 16.25 8.56 -2.30
N ALA A 127 17.05 9.62 -2.14
CA ALA A 127 16.72 10.73 -1.23
C ALA A 127 15.57 11.61 -1.76
N VAL A 128 15.42 11.70 -3.08
CA VAL A 128 14.29 12.35 -3.78
C VAL A 128 13.85 11.47 -4.95
N THR A 129 12.64 11.68 -5.46
CA THR A 129 12.15 10.95 -6.64
C THR A 129 12.96 11.30 -7.90
N PRO A 130 13.04 10.40 -8.90
CA PRO A 130 13.77 10.66 -10.14
C PRO A 130 13.31 11.94 -10.85
N LYS A 131 12.01 12.25 -10.79
CA LYS A 131 11.44 13.49 -11.32
C LYS A 131 11.98 14.73 -10.62
N THR A 132 11.98 14.75 -9.30
CA THR A 132 12.51 15.87 -8.51
C THR A 132 14.02 16.03 -8.74
N ALA A 133 14.77 14.93 -8.85
CA ALA A 133 16.20 14.95 -9.15
C ALA A 133 16.48 15.57 -10.54
N ALA A 134 15.69 15.21 -11.56
CA ALA A 134 15.79 15.79 -12.89
C ALA A 134 15.49 17.30 -12.87
N LEU A 135 14.41 17.71 -12.20
CA LEU A 135 14.03 19.12 -12.07
C LEU A 135 15.09 19.95 -11.34
N LEU A 136 15.69 19.40 -10.27
CA LEU A 136 16.79 20.04 -9.54
C LEU A 136 18.00 20.27 -10.45
N LYS A 137 18.37 19.25 -11.23
CA LYS A 137 19.48 19.33 -12.19
C LYS A 137 19.23 20.37 -13.28
N GLU A 138 18.02 20.38 -13.86
CA GLU A 138 17.63 21.33 -14.91
C GLU A 138 17.52 22.77 -14.40
N SER A 139 17.07 22.95 -13.16
CA SER A 139 16.82 24.27 -12.57
C SER A 139 18.04 24.86 -11.86
N ARG A 140 19.17 24.14 -11.80
CA ARG A 140 20.36 24.50 -11.03
C ARG A 140 20.86 25.90 -11.30
N ASP A 141 21.13 26.22 -12.57
CA ASP A 141 21.69 27.52 -12.96
C ASP A 141 20.68 28.66 -12.75
N ALA A 142 19.40 28.40 -13.01
CA ALA A 142 18.32 29.36 -12.81
C ALA A 142 18.11 29.69 -11.32
N LEU A 143 18.13 28.68 -10.43
CA LEU A 143 17.99 28.85 -8.98
C LEU A 143 19.06 29.76 -8.38
N VAL A 144 20.28 29.70 -8.92
CA VAL A 144 21.45 30.42 -8.39
C VAL A 144 21.74 31.69 -9.18
N SER A 145 20.85 32.07 -10.11
CA SER A 145 20.89 33.34 -10.82
C SER A 145 20.63 34.50 -9.87
N GLU A 146 21.26 35.64 -10.15
CA GLU A 146 20.94 36.92 -9.50
C GLU A 146 19.68 37.56 -10.10
N THR A 147 19.27 37.13 -11.30
CA THR A 147 18.12 37.67 -12.03
C THR A 147 16.81 37.19 -11.41
N PRO A 148 15.95 38.10 -10.87
CA PRO A 148 14.76 37.68 -10.15
C PRO A 148 13.77 36.82 -10.93
N GLY A 149 13.55 37.10 -12.23
CA GLY A 149 12.65 36.30 -13.07
C GLY A 149 13.13 34.86 -13.29
N GLU A 150 14.45 34.64 -13.30
CA GLU A 150 15.02 33.31 -13.51
C GLU A 150 14.92 32.47 -12.24
N TRP A 151 15.39 33.00 -11.10
CA TRP A 151 15.43 32.21 -9.87
C TRP A 151 14.06 32.06 -9.22
N ARG A 152 13.13 33.02 -9.34
CA ARG A 152 11.79 32.91 -8.72
C ARG A 152 10.97 31.80 -9.36
N ALA A 153 10.93 31.75 -10.69
CA ALA A 153 10.25 30.69 -11.43
C ALA A 153 10.83 29.32 -11.08
N ALA A 154 12.16 29.20 -11.12
CA ALA A 154 12.86 27.96 -10.75
C ALA A 154 12.61 27.57 -9.29
N ALA A 155 12.62 28.52 -8.35
CA ALA A 155 12.35 28.28 -6.94
C ALA A 155 10.93 27.76 -6.71
N VAL A 156 9.91 28.32 -7.37
CA VAL A 156 8.53 27.83 -7.27
C VAL A 156 8.44 26.40 -7.80
N THR A 157 9.00 26.13 -8.99
CA THR A 157 8.94 24.79 -9.61
C THR A 157 9.66 23.74 -8.76
N VAL A 158 10.88 24.03 -8.30
CA VAL A 158 11.66 23.10 -7.47
C VAL A 158 11.04 22.93 -6.09
N TYR A 159 10.53 24.01 -5.48
CA TYR A 159 9.82 23.92 -4.21
C TYR A 159 8.59 23.04 -4.33
N ASP A 160 7.74 23.25 -5.34
CA ASP A 160 6.52 22.44 -5.53
C ASP A 160 6.87 20.96 -5.76
N ALA A 161 7.92 20.68 -6.54
CA ALA A 161 8.41 19.32 -6.75
C ALA A 161 8.86 18.65 -5.45
N ILE A 162 9.69 19.32 -4.65
CA ILE A 162 10.18 18.82 -3.36
C ILE A 162 9.05 18.71 -2.33
N TYR A 163 8.13 19.68 -2.32
CA TYR A 163 7.00 19.71 -1.40
C TYR A 163 6.10 18.49 -1.63
N ASP A 164 5.88 18.09 -2.88
CA ASP A 164 5.08 16.92 -3.24
C ASP A 164 5.88 15.61 -3.31
N ASP A 165 7.19 15.66 -3.09
CA ASP A 165 8.09 14.50 -3.17
C ASP A 165 7.92 13.56 -1.96
N VAL A 166 7.56 12.31 -2.23
CA VAL A 166 7.26 11.32 -1.19
C VAL A 166 8.53 10.85 -0.48
N LEU A 167 9.68 10.82 -1.17
CA LEU A 167 10.94 10.39 -0.59
C LEU A 167 11.52 11.50 0.30
N ILE A 168 11.30 12.76 -0.05
CA ILE A 168 11.53 13.88 0.87
C ILE A 168 10.64 13.78 2.11
N ALA A 169 9.35 13.46 1.94
CA ALA A 169 8.45 13.27 3.08
C ALA A 169 8.91 12.11 3.98
N LEU A 170 9.32 10.99 3.40
CA LEU A 170 9.88 9.85 4.11
C LEU A 170 11.11 10.25 4.96
N ASN A 171 12.07 10.95 4.35
CA ASN A 171 13.26 11.44 5.05
C ASN A 171 12.91 12.49 6.13
N GLY A 172 11.91 13.34 5.89
CA GLY A 172 11.40 14.30 6.86
C GLY A 172 10.76 13.64 8.09
N VAL A 173 10.01 12.55 7.89
CA VAL A 173 9.50 11.71 8.99
C VAL A 173 10.67 11.09 9.77
N TRP A 174 11.63 10.49 9.07
CA TRP A 174 12.79 9.87 9.71
C TRP A 174 13.56 10.85 10.62
N GLN A 175 13.89 12.03 10.10
CA GLN A 175 14.55 13.09 10.88
C GLN A 175 13.73 13.54 12.09
N SER A 176 12.41 13.60 11.95
CA SER A 176 11.51 14.04 13.01
C SER A 176 11.40 13.01 14.13
N LEU A 177 11.38 11.71 13.79
CA LEU A 177 11.35 10.61 14.76
C LEU A 177 12.66 10.50 15.56
N GLU A 178 13.81 10.71 14.93
CA GLU A 178 15.12 10.73 15.60
C GLU A 178 15.33 11.95 16.52
N SER A 179 14.44 12.94 16.49
CA SER A 179 14.59 14.22 17.21
C SER A 179 13.29 14.72 17.83
N GLU A 180 12.65 13.80 18.56
CA GLU A 180 11.28 13.84 19.12
C GLU A 180 10.88 15.17 19.80
N SER A 181 11.80 15.87 20.48
CA SER A 181 11.45 17.09 21.23
C SER A 181 11.50 18.41 20.43
N VAL A 182 12.19 18.47 19.29
CA VAL A 182 12.50 19.75 18.61
C VAL A 182 11.72 19.94 17.31
N ILE A 183 11.35 18.84 16.64
CA ILE A 183 10.80 18.87 15.28
C ILE A 183 9.41 18.23 15.19
N GLN A 184 8.77 17.94 16.33
CA GLN A 184 7.45 17.32 16.38
C GLN A 184 6.39 18.09 15.56
N GLY A 185 6.46 19.42 15.53
CA GLY A 185 5.56 20.26 14.73
C GLY A 185 5.68 20.06 13.21
N ARG A 186 6.74 19.39 12.73
CA ARG A 186 6.93 19.00 11.32
C ARG A 186 6.61 17.54 11.05
N LEU A 187 6.52 16.71 12.09
CA LEU A 187 6.17 15.30 11.94
C LEU A 187 4.80 15.16 11.26
N ASP A 188 3.77 15.85 11.76
CA ASP A 188 2.42 15.78 11.20
C ASP A 188 2.38 16.18 9.71
N PHE A 189 3.15 17.21 9.34
CA PHE A 189 3.25 17.68 7.97
C PHE A 189 3.83 16.62 7.01
N TYR A 190 4.96 16.00 7.39
CA TYR A 190 5.59 14.99 6.55
C TYR A 190 4.85 13.65 6.60
N THR A 191 4.32 13.26 7.76
CA THR A 191 3.53 12.03 7.93
C THR A 191 2.30 12.06 7.04
N GLN A 192 1.57 13.18 6.94
CA GLN A 192 0.41 13.26 6.05
C GLN A 192 0.78 12.99 4.58
N LYS A 193 1.92 13.52 4.12
CA LYS A 193 2.42 13.33 2.74
C LYS A 193 2.98 11.94 2.48
N MET A 194 3.59 11.32 3.49
CA MET A 194 4.07 9.93 3.42
C MET A 194 2.90 8.93 3.43
N ILE A 195 1.87 9.19 4.24
CA ILE A 195 0.69 8.33 4.33
C ILE A 195 -0.21 8.52 3.10
N PHE A 196 -0.45 9.74 2.63
CA PHE A 196 -1.29 10.00 1.45
C PHE A 196 -0.47 10.64 0.31
N PRO A 197 0.48 9.89 -0.28
CA PRO A 197 1.36 10.44 -1.31
C PRO A 197 0.58 10.84 -2.57
N SER A 198 1.05 11.87 -3.27
CA SER A 198 0.46 12.24 -4.56
C SER A 198 0.88 11.23 -5.64
N VAL A 199 -0.04 10.90 -6.56
CA VAL A 199 0.28 9.99 -7.69
C VAL A 199 1.46 10.50 -8.50
N THR A 200 1.50 11.81 -8.72
CA THR A 200 2.54 12.55 -9.45
C THR A 200 3.93 12.46 -8.83
N SER A 201 4.01 12.03 -7.56
CA SER A 201 5.27 11.75 -6.86
C SER A 201 5.70 10.31 -7.08
N LEU A 202 4.73 9.39 -7.04
CA LEU A 202 4.94 7.96 -7.17
C LEU A 202 5.23 7.52 -8.61
N ASP A 203 4.64 8.19 -9.60
CA ASP A 203 4.72 7.83 -11.03
C ASP A 203 6.15 7.78 -11.58
N SER A 204 7.06 8.57 -11.00
CA SER A 204 8.44 8.68 -11.42
C SER A 204 9.35 7.63 -10.78
N ILE A 205 8.88 6.93 -9.75
CA ILE A 205 9.65 5.89 -9.07
C ILE A 205 9.56 4.61 -9.89
N SER A 206 10.68 4.23 -10.50
CA SER A 206 10.81 2.95 -11.20
C SER A 206 11.39 1.90 -10.28
N LEU A 207 10.62 0.85 -10.01
CA LEU A 207 11.11 -0.29 -9.23
C LEU A 207 12.02 -1.17 -10.09
N PRO A 208 12.98 -1.88 -9.48
CA PRO A 208 13.77 -2.90 -10.19
C PRO A 208 12.88 -3.94 -10.89
N ILE A 209 11.76 -4.31 -10.26
CA ILE A 209 10.73 -5.16 -10.83
C ILE A 209 9.36 -4.50 -10.69
N GLY A 210 8.80 -4.03 -11.80
CA GLY A 210 7.48 -3.40 -11.82
C GLY A 210 6.33 -4.42 -11.89
N GLN A 211 6.48 -5.45 -12.73
CA GLN A 211 5.47 -6.48 -13.00
C GLN A 211 6.05 -7.87 -12.79
N PRO A 212 6.20 -8.32 -11.53
CA PRO A 212 6.84 -9.60 -11.23
C PRO A 212 6.17 -10.78 -11.93
N GLU A 213 4.84 -10.77 -12.08
CA GLU A 213 4.06 -11.86 -12.72
C GLU A 213 4.24 -11.97 -14.24
N ARG A 214 4.80 -10.94 -14.90
CA ARG A 214 4.97 -10.90 -16.36
C ARG A 214 6.43 -10.85 -16.78
N ASP A 215 7.34 -10.43 -15.90
CA ASP A 215 8.74 -10.16 -16.23
C ASP A 215 9.71 -11.09 -15.47
N HIS A 216 9.53 -12.40 -15.67
CA HIS A 216 10.39 -13.45 -15.12
C HIS A 216 11.84 -13.34 -15.63
N GLY A 217 12.01 -12.80 -16.85
CA GLY A 217 13.31 -12.50 -17.43
C GLY A 217 14.07 -11.44 -16.62
N ALA A 218 13.42 -10.34 -16.25
CA ALA A 218 14.02 -9.33 -15.38
C ALA A 218 14.32 -9.88 -13.98
N LEU A 219 13.42 -10.67 -13.37
CA LEU A 219 13.68 -11.32 -12.08
C LEU A 219 14.96 -12.18 -12.12
N THR A 220 15.09 -13.01 -13.16
CA THR A 220 16.27 -13.86 -13.36
C THR A 220 17.55 -13.03 -13.52
N LYS A 221 17.47 -11.95 -14.30
CA LYS A 221 18.60 -11.04 -14.53
C LYS A 221 19.02 -10.35 -13.24
N ILE A 222 18.09 -9.76 -12.50
CA ILE A 222 18.35 -9.08 -11.23
C ILE A 222 19.00 -10.02 -10.23
N LEU A 223 18.49 -11.24 -10.09
CA LEU A 223 19.07 -12.24 -9.19
C LEU A 223 20.51 -12.60 -9.58
N SER A 224 20.76 -12.76 -10.87
CA SER A 224 22.09 -13.07 -11.39
C SER A 224 23.07 -11.92 -11.16
N ASP A 225 22.63 -10.68 -11.37
CA ASP A 225 23.42 -9.47 -11.09
C ASP A 225 23.75 -9.34 -9.59
N ILE A 226 22.79 -9.67 -8.70
CA ILE A 226 23.01 -9.69 -7.24
C ILE A 226 24.11 -10.70 -6.89
N VAL A 227 24.02 -11.93 -7.41
CA VAL A 227 25.00 -12.99 -7.13
C VAL A 227 26.38 -12.62 -7.68
N ALA A 228 26.46 -12.05 -8.89
CA ALA A 228 27.71 -11.73 -9.55
C ALA A 228 28.46 -10.54 -8.90
N CYS A 229 27.74 -9.56 -8.37
CA CYS A 229 28.33 -8.35 -7.81
C CYS A 229 28.69 -8.45 -6.32
N ALA A 230 28.14 -9.43 -5.59
CA ALA A 230 28.32 -9.51 -4.14
C ALA A 230 29.73 -10.03 -3.76
N SER A 231 30.45 -9.24 -2.97
CA SER A 231 31.78 -9.60 -2.45
C SER A 231 31.72 -10.60 -1.29
N ASN A 232 30.61 -10.62 -0.56
CA ASN A 232 30.37 -11.49 0.59
C ASN A 232 28.87 -11.77 0.75
N LEU A 233 28.53 -12.73 1.64
CA LEU A 233 27.15 -13.17 1.80
C LEU A 233 26.25 -12.10 2.44
N SER A 234 26.79 -11.26 3.32
CA SER A 234 26.03 -10.15 3.92
C SER A 234 25.62 -9.12 2.87
N GLU A 235 26.54 -8.74 1.97
CA GLU A 235 26.25 -7.84 0.84
C GLU A 235 25.24 -8.45 -0.14
N LEU A 236 25.35 -9.77 -0.42
CA LEU A 236 24.37 -10.48 -1.24
C LEU A 236 22.97 -10.37 -0.63
N CYS A 237 22.83 -10.68 0.67
CA CYS A 237 21.55 -10.64 1.37
C CYS A 237 20.98 -9.21 1.42
N ALA A 238 21.81 -8.20 1.73
CA ALA A 238 21.40 -6.80 1.76
C ALA A 238 20.94 -6.31 0.38
N THR A 239 21.69 -6.65 -0.68
CA THR A 239 21.32 -6.26 -2.06
C THR A 239 20.05 -6.97 -2.52
N TYR A 240 19.87 -8.24 -2.17
CA TYR A 240 18.63 -8.97 -2.41
C TYR A 240 17.45 -8.33 -1.68
N LEU A 241 17.60 -8.03 -0.38
CA LEU A 241 16.56 -7.40 0.42
C LEU A 241 16.14 -6.05 -0.18
N ALA A 242 17.11 -5.24 -0.60
CA ALA A 242 16.85 -3.93 -1.19
C ALA A 242 16.11 -3.99 -2.55
N LYS A 243 16.39 -5.00 -3.38
CA LYS A 243 15.85 -5.09 -4.75
C LYS A 243 14.62 -5.98 -4.90
N LEU A 244 14.54 -7.07 -4.14
CA LEU A 244 13.53 -8.13 -4.29
C LEU A 244 12.88 -8.54 -2.97
N GLY A 245 13.50 -8.24 -1.83
CA GLY A 245 13.09 -8.79 -0.54
C GLY A 245 11.75 -8.28 0.00
N PHE A 246 11.13 -7.28 -0.60
CA PHE A 246 9.77 -6.85 -0.22
C PHE A 246 8.66 -7.77 -0.76
N LEU A 247 9.00 -8.83 -1.50
CA LEU A 247 8.06 -9.85 -2.01
C LEU A 247 8.44 -11.27 -1.56
N PRO A 248 7.45 -12.14 -1.24
CA PRO A 248 7.67 -13.56 -1.00
C PRO A 248 7.78 -14.34 -2.32
N LEU A 249 8.87 -14.12 -3.05
CA LEU A 249 9.11 -14.71 -4.38
C LEU A 249 9.25 -16.24 -4.33
N ALA A 250 8.94 -16.91 -5.43
CA ALA A 250 9.06 -18.35 -5.60
C ALA A 250 10.51 -18.86 -5.46
N PRO A 251 10.73 -20.17 -5.23
CA PRO A 251 12.07 -20.73 -5.07
C PRO A 251 13.09 -20.33 -6.13
N ALA A 252 12.68 -20.22 -7.40
CA ALA A 252 13.55 -19.83 -8.51
C ALA A 252 14.16 -18.43 -8.36
N TYR A 253 13.47 -17.53 -7.66
CA TYR A 253 13.85 -16.13 -7.46
C TYR A 253 14.16 -15.79 -5.99
N SER A 254 14.22 -16.80 -5.11
CA SER A 254 14.36 -16.62 -3.66
C SER A 254 15.80 -16.28 -3.23
N LEU A 255 15.94 -15.74 -2.01
CA LEU A 255 17.26 -15.55 -1.39
C LEU A 255 18.03 -16.87 -1.28
N ALA A 256 17.34 -17.99 -0.99
CA ALA A 256 17.95 -19.32 -0.93
C ALA A 256 18.65 -19.68 -2.24
N THR A 257 18.02 -19.39 -3.39
CA THR A 257 18.63 -19.63 -4.70
C THR A 257 19.85 -18.73 -4.94
N ALA A 258 19.82 -17.46 -4.51
CA ALA A 258 20.99 -16.58 -4.60
C ALA A 258 22.15 -17.09 -3.72
N VAL A 259 21.87 -17.44 -2.47
CA VAL A 259 22.84 -18.00 -1.52
C VAL A 259 23.46 -19.29 -2.06
N ARG A 260 22.64 -20.23 -2.54
CA ARG A 260 23.11 -21.49 -3.16
C ARG A 260 24.04 -21.25 -4.34
N LYS A 261 23.66 -20.33 -5.25
CA LYS A 261 24.48 -19.98 -6.42
C LYS A 261 25.81 -19.34 -6.01
N TRP A 262 25.81 -18.49 -5.00
CA TRP A 262 27.03 -17.82 -4.53
C TRP A 262 27.97 -18.77 -3.77
N LEU A 263 27.44 -19.65 -2.92
CA LEU A 263 28.21 -20.66 -2.19
C LEU A 263 28.85 -21.71 -3.11
N ALA A 264 28.29 -21.95 -4.30
CA ALA A 264 28.92 -22.81 -5.30
C ALA A 264 30.32 -22.32 -5.71
N TYR A 265 30.58 -21.01 -5.62
CA TYR A 265 31.90 -20.40 -5.86
C TYR A 265 32.68 -20.11 -4.58
N ASN A 266 32.01 -20.13 -3.41
CA ASN A 266 32.58 -19.76 -2.11
C ASN A 266 32.24 -20.80 -1.02
N PRO A 267 32.63 -22.08 -1.18
CA PRO A 267 32.13 -23.18 -0.35
C PRO A 267 32.63 -23.16 1.11
N ALA A 268 33.68 -22.40 1.42
CA ALA A 268 34.29 -22.35 2.75
C ALA A 268 33.55 -21.39 3.72
N VAL A 269 32.54 -20.67 3.26
CA VAL A 269 31.81 -19.68 4.06
C VAL A 269 30.79 -20.34 4.96
N ASP A 270 30.78 -19.95 6.24
CA ASP A 270 29.75 -20.34 7.21
C ASP A 270 28.45 -19.59 6.91
N ALA A 271 27.61 -20.18 6.06
CA ALA A 271 26.35 -19.59 5.63
C ALA A 271 25.40 -19.32 6.81
N TRP A 272 25.38 -20.19 7.82
CA TRP A 272 24.55 -20.02 9.01
C TRP A 272 24.89 -18.72 9.73
N ARG A 273 26.18 -18.54 10.06
CA ARG A 273 26.64 -17.36 10.80
C ARG A 273 26.46 -16.07 10.01
N GLU A 274 26.80 -16.06 8.72
CA GLU A 274 26.76 -14.85 7.90
C GLU A 274 25.32 -14.40 7.59
N VAL A 275 24.40 -15.33 7.27
CA VAL A 275 22.99 -15.00 7.01
C VAL A 275 22.30 -14.49 8.27
N TRP A 276 22.48 -15.16 9.42
CA TRP A 276 21.90 -14.68 10.67
C TRP A 276 22.58 -13.41 11.18
N GLY A 277 23.88 -13.26 10.99
CA GLY A 277 24.61 -12.03 11.28
C GLY A 277 24.03 -10.84 10.54
N TRP A 278 23.76 -11.02 9.24
CA TRP A 278 23.06 -10.03 8.43
C TRP A 278 21.62 -9.77 8.91
N ALA A 279 20.82 -10.82 9.11
CA ALA A 279 19.41 -10.65 9.51
C ALA A 279 19.26 -9.95 10.87
N ASN A 280 20.18 -10.23 11.80
CA ASN A 280 20.28 -9.55 13.10
C ASN A 280 20.65 -8.07 12.95
N ALA A 281 21.56 -7.73 12.03
CA ALA A 281 21.99 -6.35 11.78
C ALA A 281 20.88 -5.51 11.13
N GLU A 282 20.14 -6.08 10.17
CA GLU A 282 18.98 -5.43 9.56
C GLU A 282 17.83 -5.24 10.55
N SER A 283 17.65 -6.20 11.47
CA SER A 283 16.62 -6.15 12.51
C SER A 283 15.19 -5.92 11.97
N THR A 284 14.87 -6.41 10.76
CA THR A 284 13.52 -6.32 10.19
C THR A 284 12.82 -7.68 10.18
N PRO A 285 11.48 -7.72 10.30
CA PRO A 285 10.75 -8.98 10.12
C PRO A 285 11.02 -9.63 8.76
N VAL A 286 11.18 -8.82 7.71
CA VAL A 286 11.43 -9.30 6.35
C VAL A 286 12.81 -9.95 6.22
N SER A 287 13.86 -9.40 6.85
CA SER A 287 15.18 -10.06 6.87
C SER A 287 15.13 -11.41 7.60
N ARG A 288 14.36 -11.51 8.70
CA ARG A 288 14.10 -12.78 9.41
C ARG A 288 13.40 -13.81 8.54
N TYR A 289 12.34 -13.41 7.82
CA TYR A 289 11.67 -14.29 6.86
C TYR A 289 12.65 -14.83 5.82
N HIS A 290 13.49 -13.98 5.24
CA HIS A 290 14.43 -14.43 4.20
C HIS A 290 15.54 -15.31 4.77
N ALA A 291 16.02 -15.06 5.99
CA ALA A 291 16.92 -15.98 6.68
C ALA A 291 16.25 -17.35 6.89
N CYS A 292 15.01 -17.37 7.39
CA CYS A 292 14.24 -18.60 7.52
C CYS A 292 14.05 -19.32 6.17
N SER A 293 13.72 -18.58 5.10
CA SER A 293 13.48 -19.16 3.78
C SER A 293 14.74 -19.79 3.17
N VAL A 294 15.93 -19.25 3.48
CA VAL A 294 17.23 -19.86 3.11
C VAL A 294 17.38 -21.23 3.75
N PHE A 295 17.20 -21.33 5.06
CA PHE A 295 17.44 -22.59 5.78
C PHE A 295 16.30 -23.60 5.66
N VAL A 296 15.07 -23.16 5.37
CA VAL A 296 13.99 -24.05 4.94
C VAL A 296 14.33 -24.75 3.62
N GLN A 297 14.83 -24.00 2.63
CA GLN A 297 15.15 -24.54 1.30
C GLN A 297 16.53 -25.20 1.22
N LEU A 298 17.40 -24.95 2.21
CA LEU A 298 18.74 -25.53 2.31
C LEU A 298 19.00 -26.09 3.72
N PRO A 299 18.23 -27.11 4.19
CA PRO A 299 18.35 -27.62 5.57
C PRO A 299 19.76 -28.07 5.95
N LYS A 300 20.53 -28.56 4.98
CA LYS A 300 21.93 -29.02 5.16
C LYS A 300 22.89 -27.91 5.60
N LEU A 301 22.51 -26.64 5.49
CA LEU A 301 23.29 -25.51 5.96
C LEU A 301 23.05 -25.20 7.46
N ILE A 302 22.10 -25.87 8.11
CA ILE A 302 21.85 -25.73 9.54
C ILE A 302 22.89 -26.56 10.30
N PRO A 303 23.72 -25.94 11.17
CA PRO A 303 24.70 -26.67 11.97
C PRO A 303 24.04 -27.63 12.97
N GLU A 304 24.77 -28.67 13.36
CA GLU A 304 24.32 -29.60 14.40
C GLU A 304 24.00 -28.84 15.71
N GLY A 305 22.87 -29.19 16.33
CA GLY A 305 22.38 -28.54 17.56
C GLY A 305 21.70 -27.18 17.36
N LYS A 306 21.63 -26.63 16.14
CA LYS A 306 20.96 -25.34 15.85
C LYS A 306 19.52 -25.44 15.38
N LEU A 307 19.00 -26.64 15.24
CA LEU A 307 17.65 -26.87 14.74
C LEU A 307 16.57 -26.29 15.67
N THR A 308 16.76 -26.35 16.98
CA THR A 308 15.83 -25.73 17.96
C THR A 308 15.79 -24.20 17.82
N ASP A 309 16.96 -23.56 17.69
CA ASP A 309 17.07 -22.11 17.48
C ASP A 309 16.37 -21.71 16.18
N PHE A 310 16.56 -22.50 15.12
CA PHE A 310 15.90 -22.31 13.83
C PHE A 310 14.37 -22.39 13.94
N TRP A 311 13.84 -23.41 14.61
CA TRP A 311 12.39 -23.57 14.77
C TRP A 311 11.76 -22.43 15.58
N SER A 312 12.48 -21.85 16.54
CA SER A 312 12.02 -20.65 17.25
C SER A 312 11.79 -19.48 16.28
N GLU A 313 12.73 -19.26 15.36
CA GLU A 313 12.63 -18.21 14.34
C GLU A 313 11.54 -18.51 13.30
N VAL A 314 11.42 -19.76 12.84
CA VAL A 314 10.32 -20.16 11.93
C VAL A 314 8.96 -19.90 12.58
N LEU A 315 8.79 -20.31 13.83
CA LEU A 315 7.55 -20.11 14.58
C LEU A 315 7.21 -18.63 14.78
N ALA A 316 8.20 -17.76 15.00
CA ALA A 316 8.00 -16.31 15.07
C ALA A 316 7.49 -15.71 13.74
N VAL A 317 7.86 -16.31 12.60
CA VAL A 317 7.38 -15.88 11.28
C VAL A 317 6.00 -16.46 10.94
N VAL A 318 5.76 -17.75 11.20
CA VAL A 318 4.53 -18.42 10.73
C VAL A 318 3.31 -18.18 11.63
N GLN A 319 3.53 -17.81 12.89
CA GLN A 319 2.44 -17.53 13.81
C GLN A 319 1.84 -16.15 13.58
N GLY A 320 0.80 -16.11 12.74
CA GLY A 320 0.06 -14.88 12.47
C GLY A 320 -0.58 -14.24 13.71
N PRO A 321 -1.18 -13.06 13.59
CA PRO A 321 -1.91 -12.38 14.68
C PRO A 321 -3.25 -13.08 14.99
N ASN A 322 -3.22 -14.23 15.68
CA ASN A 322 -4.43 -14.92 16.13
C ASN A 322 -5.01 -14.27 17.40
N ARG A 323 -6.35 -14.22 17.48
CA ARG A 323 -7.13 -13.29 18.33
C ARG A 323 -7.18 -13.60 19.84
N LYS A 324 -6.59 -14.69 20.33
CA LYS A 324 -6.94 -15.24 21.66
C LYS A 324 -5.80 -15.35 22.70
N VAL A 325 -4.57 -14.96 22.39
CA VAL A 325 -3.47 -15.08 23.36
C VAL A 325 -2.84 -13.71 23.60
N THR A 326 -2.78 -13.33 24.87
CA THR A 326 -2.34 -12.04 25.41
C THR A 326 -0.84 -11.73 25.22
N ASP A 327 -0.06 -12.62 24.59
CA ASP A 327 1.40 -12.52 24.45
C ASP A 327 1.89 -12.23 23.01
N ARG A 328 1.22 -11.36 22.23
CA ARG A 328 1.56 -11.15 20.80
C ARG A 328 2.09 -9.75 20.48
N TYR A 329 3.21 -9.40 21.09
CA TYR A 329 3.98 -8.21 20.75
C TYR A 329 4.71 -8.37 19.39
N GLU A 330 5.32 -9.53 19.12
CA GLU A 330 6.15 -9.76 17.91
C GLU A 330 5.39 -9.71 16.57
N ASN A 331 4.05 -9.84 16.59
CA ASN A 331 3.22 -9.83 15.38
C ASN A 331 2.82 -8.43 14.90
N GLU A 332 3.07 -7.40 15.70
CA GLU A 332 2.68 -6.03 15.39
C GLU A 332 3.47 -5.46 14.19
N ALA A 333 4.76 -5.82 14.07
CA ALA A 333 5.60 -5.38 12.96
C ALA A 333 5.19 -5.98 11.59
N TRP A 334 4.69 -7.22 11.60
CA TRP A 334 4.10 -7.87 10.41
C TRP A 334 2.76 -7.26 10.04
N ALA A 335 1.90 -7.05 11.03
CA ALA A 335 0.59 -6.44 10.83
C ALA A 335 0.70 -4.99 10.31
N LEU A 336 1.67 -4.22 10.79
CA LEU A 336 1.96 -2.87 10.30
C LEU A 336 2.27 -2.87 8.80
N ARG A 337 3.18 -3.74 8.33
CA ARG A 337 3.55 -3.86 6.91
C ARG A 337 2.35 -4.24 6.04
N ARG A 338 1.55 -5.20 6.49
CA ARG A 338 0.33 -5.61 5.79
C ARG A 338 -0.67 -4.46 5.68
N ASP A 339 -0.93 -3.76 6.78
CA ASP A 339 -1.93 -2.69 6.80
C ASP A 339 -1.44 -1.47 5.98
N LEU A 340 -0.14 -1.18 5.97
CA LEU A 340 0.48 -0.21 5.06
C LEU A 340 0.33 -0.63 3.59
N ALA A 341 0.66 -1.88 3.25
CA ALA A 341 0.54 -2.38 1.87
C ALA A 341 -0.92 -2.31 1.38
N ARG A 342 -1.88 -2.67 2.22
CA ARG A 342 -3.32 -2.53 1.91
C ARG A 342 -3.73 -1.09 1.73
N HIS A 343 -3.33 -0.22 2.66
CA HIS A 343 -3.60 1.21 2.58
C HIS A 343 -3.08 1.80 1.26
N TYR A 344 -1.83 1.53 0.89
CA TYR A 344 -1.25 2.04 -0.35
C TYR A 344 -1.90 1.44 -1.58
N ALA A 345 -2.25 0.15 -1.57
CA ALA A 345 -3.00 -0.47 -2.67
C ALA A 345 -4.37 0.20 -2.85
N PHE A 346 -5.15 0.40 -1.77
CA PHE A 346 -6.43 1.11 -1.84
C PHE A 346 -6.28 2.54 -2.36
N HIS A 347 -5.30 3.28 -1.81
CA HIS A 347 -5.02 4.67 -2.17
C HIS A 347 -4.66 4.83 -3.65
N LEU A 348 -3.83 3.92 -4.16
CA LEU A 348 -3.38 3.88 -5.54
C LEU A 348 -4.49 3.45 -6.50
N GLU A 349 -5.19 2.35 -6.22
CA GLU A 349 -6.27 1.85 -7.08
C GLU A 349 -7.38 2.89 -7.26
N ALA A 350 -7.73 3.64 -6.20
CA ALA A 350 -8.71 4.72 -6.29
C ALA A 350 -8.26 5.89 -7.19
N ARG A 351 -6.95 6.05 -7.42
CA ARG A 351 -6.36 7.17 -8.18
C ARG A 351 -5.85 6.77 -9.55
N LEU A 352 -5.68 5.48 -9.80
CA LEU A 352 -5.11 4.91 -11.03
C LEU A 352 -6.06 3.88 -11.67
N PRO A 353 -7.26 4.28 -12.12
CA PRO A 353 -8.17 3.35 -12.78
C PRO A 353 -7.58 2.79 -14.08
N ASN A 354 -7.92 1.53 -14.39
CA ASN A 354 -7.46 0.74 -15.53
C ASN A 354 -5.97 0.36 -15.52
N ASN A 355 -5.26 0.57 -14.41
CA ASN A 355 -3.88 0.13 -14.28
C ASN A 355 -3.76 -1.38 -13.99
N ASP A 356 -2.52 -1.84 -14.08
CA ASP A 356 -2.14 -3.21 -13.79
C ASP A 356 -2.10 -3.46 -12.26
N GLY A 357 -2.93 -4.41 -11.79
CA GLY A 357 -3.06 -4.72 -10.37
C GLY A 357 -1.77 -5.27 -9.74
N SER A 358 -0.97 -6.00 -10.54
CA SER A 358 0.32 -6.54 -10.11
C SER A 358 1.31 -5.42 -9.81
N SER A 359 1.39 -4.43 -10.71
CA SER A 359 2.24 -3.25 -10.59
C SER A 359 1.89 -2.41 -9.36
N ILE A 360 0.59 -2.15 -9.15
CA ILE A 360 0.11 -1.40 -7.99
C ILE A 360 0.46 -2.13 -6.69
N ALA A 361 0.17 -3.44 -6.62
CA ALA A 361 0.45 -4.23 -5.42
C ALA A 361 1.96 -4.38 -5.15
N CYS A 362 2.77 -4.55 -6.18
CA CYS A 362 4.23 -4.58 -6.08
C CYS A 362 4.77 -3.28 -5.48
N PHE A 363 4.30 -2.14 -6.00
CA PHE A 363 4.65 -0.83 -5.47
C PHE A 363 4.17 -0.62 -4.03
N ALA A 364 2.95 -1.05 -3.72
CA ALA A 364 2.39 -0.94 -2.38
C ALA A 364 3.23 -1.71 -1.35
N TRP A 365 3.70 -2.92 -1.67
CA TRP A 365 4.59 -3.67 -0.78
C TRP A 365 5.98 -3.05 -0.66
N TRP A 366 6.56 -2.59 -1.76
CA TRP A 366 7.85 -1.90 -1.73
C TRP A 366 7.77 -0.65 -0.83
N PHE A 367 6.76 0.18 -1.02
CA PHE A 367 6.62 1.42 -0.26
C PHE A 367 6.23 1.18 1.20
N ALA A 368 5.38 0.17 1.46
CA ALA A 368 5.07 -0.28 2.80
C ALA A 368 6.32 -0.70 3.57
N GLU A 369 7.27 -1.40 2.92
CA GLU A 369 8.55 -1.72 3.57
C GLU A 369 9.34 -0.45 3.88
N LYS A 370 9.48 0.47 2.92
CA LYS A 370 10.21 1.74 3.15
C LYS A 370 9.66 2.54 4.32
N VAL A 371 8.34 2.60 4.47
CA VAL A 371 7.71 3.29 5.61
C VAL A 371 7.85 2.49 6.90
N ALA A 372 7.65 1.18 6.86
CA ALA A 372 7.77 0.34 8.05
C ALA A 372 9.21 0.31 8.62
N SER A 373 10.24 0.43 7.76
CA SER A 373 11.64 0.53 8.18
C SER A 373 11.99 1.85 8.89
N LEU A 374 11.12 2.87 8.86
CA LEU A 374 11.35 4.11 9.61
C LEU A 374 11.10 3.95 11.11
N PHE A 375 10.30 2.98 11.50
CA PHE A 375 9.89 2.79 12.87
C PHE A 375 10.82 1.81 13.58
N ALA A 376 10.98 1.99 14.89
CA ALA A 376 11.69 1.03 15.71
C ALA A 376 11.10 -0.38 15.53
N ALA A 377 11.96 -1.39 15.45
CA ALA A 377 11.57 -2.76 15.19
C ALA A 377 10.83 -3.42 16.36
N ASP A 378 10.70 -2.73 17.50
CA ASP A 378 9.97 -3.24 18.65
C ASP A 378 8.45 -3.20 18.42
N ALA A 379 7.79 -4.14 19.09
CA ALA A 379 6.36 -4.33 19.01
C ALA A 379 5.52 -3.12 19.47
N GLY A 380 6.01 -2.38 20.48
CA GLY A 380 5.29 -1.26 21.06
C GLY A 380 5.21 -0.10 20.07
N ALA A 381 6.34 0.24 19.45
CA ALA A 381 6.40 1.22 18.37
C ALA A 381 5.53 0.78 17.18
N ALA A 382 5.69 -0.46 16.70
CA ALA A 382 4.91 -0.97 15.58
C ALA A 382 3.40 -0.88 15.83
N LYS A 383 2.94 -1.27 17.03
CA LYS A 383 1.54 -1.15 17.43
C LYS A 383 1.09 0.31 17.47
N PHE A 384 1.88 1.20 18.06
CA PHE A 384 1.56 2.62 18.15
C PHE A 384 1.31 3.23 16.76
N TYR A 385 2.24 3.06 15.82
CA TYR A 385 2.08 3.62 14.47
C TYR A 385 0.95 2.94 13.70
N ARG A 386 0.77 1.62 13.87
CA ARG A 386 -0.34 0.89 13.25
C ARG A 386 -1.68 1.44 13.69
N GLU A 387 -1.91 1.57 15.00
CA GLU A 387 -3.20 2.00 15.54
C GLU A 387 -3.47 3.49 15.31
N ASN A 388 -2.46 4.35 15.44
CA ASN A 388 -2.67 5.81 15.44
C ASN A 388 -2.54 6.44 14.06
N TRP A 389 -1.73 5.89 13.15
CA TRP A 389 -1.50 6.48 11.83
C TRP A 389 -2.07 5.61 10.71
N VAL A 390 -1.70 4.33 10.68
CA VAL A 390 -1.99 3.46 9.52
C VAL A 390 -3.44 3.01 9.49
N LYS A 391 -4.02 2.56 10.60
CA LYS A 391 -5.42 2.11 10.63
C LYS A 391 -6.43 3.21 10.25
N PRO A 392 -6.35 4.44 10.81
CA PRO A 392 -7.22 5.53 10.37
C PRO A 392 -7.08 5.81 8.87
N ALA A 393 -5.85 5.83 8.37
CA ALA A 393 -5.58 6.05 6.96
C ALA A 393 -6.10 4.91 6.07
N SER A 394 -5.86 3.65 6.45
CA SER A 394 -6.36 2.48 5.74
C SER A 394 -7.88 2.43 5.72
N ASN A 395 -8.55 2.83 6.80
CA ASN A 395 -10.01 2.92 6.84
C ASN A 395 -10.51 3.98 5.85
N LEU A 396 -9.92 5.17 5.84
CA LEU A 396 -10.25 6.22 4.88
C LEU A 396 -10.00 5.76 3.43
N SER A 397 -8.83 5.20 3.15
CA SER A 397 -8.46 4.70 1.82
C SER A 397 -9.36 3.57 1.35
N SER A 398 -9.75 2.65 2.23
CA SER A 398 -10.67 1.56 1.86
C SER A 398 -12.06 2.08 1.53
N HIS A 399 -12.58 3.08 2.26
CA HIS A 399 -13.83 3.74 1.91
C HIS A 399 -13.75 4.44 0.55
N ILE A 400 -12.69 5.21 0.31
CA ILE A 400 -12.46 5.89 -0.98
C ILE A 400 -12.34 4.86 -2.11
N TRP A 401 -11.63 3.76 -1.88
CA TRP A 401 -11.47 2.67 -2.83
C TRP A 401 -12.80 1.97 -3.16
N LEU A 402 -13.62 1.70 -2.16
CA LEU A 402 -14.97 1.14 -2.36
C LEU A 402 -15.86 2.09 -3.17
N ASP A 403 -15.85 3.39 -2.86
CA ASP A 403 -16.65 4.37 -3.59
C ASP A 403 -16.13 4.62 -5.01
N ALA A 404 -14.81 4.52 -5.21
CA ALA A 404 -14.18 4.54 -6.53
C ALA A 404 -14.64 3.34 -7.36
N SER A 405 -14.54 2.13 -6.78
CA SER A 405 -14.76 0.84 -7.46
C SER A 405 -14.01 0.82 -8.80
N ALA A 406 -12.74 1.19 -8.77
CA ALA A 406 -11.94 1.37 -9.97
C ALA A 406 -11.77 0.04 -10.70
N PRO A 407 -11.90 0.01 -12.05
CA PRO A 407 -11.57 -1.18 -12.83
C PRO A 407 -10.05 -1.37 -12.80
N ILE A 408 -9.56 -2.42 -12.13
CA ILE A 408 -8.13 -2.73 -11.99
C ILE A 408 -7.91 -4.15 -12.48
N GLN A 409 -6.83 -4.37 -13.25
CA GLN A 409 -6.54 -5.71 -13.77
C GLN A 409 -6.37 -6.73 -12.64
N ARG A 410 -6.83 -7.96 -12.90
CA ARG A 410 -6.63 -9.13 -12.06
C ARG A 410 -5.14 -9.44 -11.88
N SER A 411 -4.78 -9.92 -10.70
CA SER A 411 -3.41 -10.27 -10.33
C SER A 411 -3.42 -11.11 -9.05
N PHE A 412 -2.50 -12.08 -8.96
CA PHE A 412 -2.32 -12.89 -7.77
C PHE A 412 -1.73 -12.06 -6.62
N LEU A 413 -0.74 -11.20 -6.90
CA LEU A 413 -0.18 -10.30 -5.89
C LEU A 413 -1.23 -9.32 -5.34
N ARG A 414 -2.13 -8.83 -6.21
CA ARG A 414 -3.28 -8.01 -5.79
C ARG A 414 -4.19 -8.77 -4.84
N TYR A 415 -4.54 -10.02 -5.17
CA TYR A 415 -5.28 -10.92 -4.28
C TYR A 415 -4.59 -11.06 -2.93
N VAL A 416 -3.30 -11.42 -2.92
CA VAL A 416 -2.53 -11.66 -1.70
C VAL A 416 -2.53 -10.43 -0.80
N THR A 417 -2.35 -9.24 -1.39
CA THR A 417 -2.31 -7.96 -0.67
C THR A 417 -3.61 -7.69 0.11
N PHE A 418 -4.76 -7.88 -0.53
CA PHE A 418 -6.05 -7.60 0.11
C PHE A 418 -6.53 -8.73 1.02
N MET A 419 -6.26 -9.98 0.65
CA MET A 419 -6.96 -11.13 1.22
C MET A 419 -6.16 -11.92 2.23
N VAL A 420 -4.88 -12.11 1.98
CA VAL A 420 -4.07 -13.00 2.79
C VAL A 420 -3.62 -12.25 4.04
N GLN A 421 -3.92 -12.82 5.21
CA GLN A 421 -3.63 -12.16 6.50
C GLN A 421 -2.15 -12.13 6.83
N SER A 422 -1.42 -13.17 6.41
CA SER A 422 0.01 -13.34 6.67
C SER A 422 0.72 -13.92 5.44
N PRO A 423 0.93 -13.12 4.37
CA PRO A 423 1.54 -13.61 3.13
C PRO A 423 2.89 -14.29 3.34
N TRP A 424 3.71 -13.74 4.23
CA TRP A 424 5.03 -14.26 4.58
C TRP A 424 4.96 -15.59 5.33
N ALA A 425 4.01 -15.75 6.26
CA ALA A 425 3.79 -17.01 6.96
C ALA A 425 3.35 -18.12 5.99
N ALA A 426 2.35 -17.82 5.16
CA ALA A 426 1.86 -18.70 4.11
C ALA A 426 2.99 -19.11 3.15
N ALA A 427 3.79 -18.15 2.69
CA ALA A 427 4.93 -18.40 1.82
C ALA A 427 5.96 -19.33 2.48
N LEU A 428 6.34 -19.06 3.73
CA LEU A 428 7.34 -19.88 4.43
C LEU A 428 6.85 -21.31 4.62
N LEU A 429 5.59 -21.49 5.04
CA LEU A 429 4.97 -22.82 5.16
C LEU A 429 4.95 -23.56 3.82
N THR A 430 4.65 -22.86 2.72
CA THR A 430 4.66 -23.46 1.38
C THR A 430 6.05 -23.98 1.02
N LEU A 431 7.09 -23.19 1.27
CA LEU A 431 8.49 -23.55 1.00
C LEU A 431 8.97 -24.77 1.81
N MET A 432 8.36 -25.02 2.97
CA MET A 432 8.70 -26.17 3.82
C MET A 432 8.18 -27.50 3.26
N GLY A 433 7.24 -27.48 2.30
CA GLY A 433 6.61 -28.69 1.77
C GLY A 433 7.62 -29.73 1.31
N GLU A 434 8.65 -29.35 0.55
CA GLU A 434 9.63 -30.31 0.04
C GLU A 434 10.59 -30.82 1.13
N HIS A 435 10.87 -30.02 2.16
CA HIS A 435 11.96 -30.25 3.11
C HIS A 435 11.53 -30.54 4.56
N LEU A 436 10.23 -30.69 4.85
CA LEU A 436 9.73 -30.87 6.22
C LEU A 436 10.43 -32.00 6.99
N ASP A 437 10.70 -33.12 6.33
CA ASP A 437 11.35 -34.29 6.93
C ASP A 437 12.81 -34.00 7.30
N GLU A 438 13.53 -33.26 6.46
CA GLU A 438 14.91 -32.81 6.73
C GLU A 438 14.99 -31.81 7.89
N LEU A 439 13.88 -31.13 8.20
CA LEU A 439 13.77 -30.21 9.33
C LEU A 439 13.39 -30.90 10.65
N ALA A 440 13.26 -32.24 10.65
CA ALA A 440 13.03 -33.11 11.80
C ALA A 440 11.96 -32.57 12.77
N ILE A 441 10.80 -32.14 12.25
CA ILE A 441 9.72 -31.57 13.06
C ILE A 441 9.19 -32.56 14.11
N ALA A 442 9.19 -33.86 13.80
CA ALA A 442 8.76 -34.91 14.74
C ALA A 442 9.68 -35.06 15.95
N GLU A 443 10.93 -34.62 15.84
CA GLU A 443 11.93 -34.65 16.91
C GLU A 443 11.88 -33.38 17.78
N GLN A 444 11.10 -32.37 17.37
CA GLN A 444 10.93 -31.14 18.14
C GLN A 444 10.02 -31.36 19.34
N ALA A 445 10.12 -30.48 20.33
CA ALA A 445 9.26 -30.51 21.51
C ALA A 445 7.77 -30.38 21.12
N GLU A 446 6.88 -31.03 21.89
CA GLU A 446 5.43 -31.07 21.62
C GLU A 446 4.81 -29.67 21.46
N TYR A 447 5.28 -28.68 22.23
CA TYR A 447 4.78 -27.31 22.13
C TYR A 447 5.13 -26.66 20.76
N VAL A 448 6.28 -27.01 20.16
CA VAL A 448 6.68 -26.53 18.82
C VAL A 448 5.77 -27.14 17.78
N GLN A 449 5.53 -28.45 17.87
CA GLN A 449 4.63 -29.18 16.97
C GLN A 449 3.19 -28.65 17.05
N ALA A 450 2.68 -28.40 18.26
CA ALA A 450 1.34 -27.85 18.45
C ALA A 450 1.20 -26.43 17.87
N ARG A 451 2.19 -25.56 18.11
CA ARG A 451 2.20 -24.20 17.53
C ARG A 451 2.33 -24.21 16.01
N PHE A 452 3.13 -25.13 15.46
CA PHE A 452 3.23 -25.33 14.01
C PHE A 452 1.90 -25.79 13.42
N HIS A 453 1.23 -26.76 14.05
CA HIS A 453 -0.10 -27.23 13.65
C HIS A 453 -1.13 -26.07 13.62
N GLU A 454 -1.21 -25.27 14.69
CA GLU A 454 -2.11 -24.11 14.74
C GLU A 454 -1.82 -23.11 13.60
N ALA A 455 -0.54 -22.80 13.37
CA ALA A 455 -0.14 -21.90 12.30
C ALA A 455 -0.49 -22.45 10.92
N LEU A 456 -0.25 -23.74 10.67
CA LEU A 456 -0.54 -24.39 9.40
C LEU A 456 -2.04 -24.37 9.10
N VAL A 457 -2.89 -24.80 10.04
CA VAL A 457 -4.34 -24.83 9.88
C VAL A 457 -4.89 -23.42 9.69
N SER A 458 -4.45 -22.46 10.50
CA SER A 458 -4.91 -21.07 10.39
C SER A 458 -4.55 -20.46 9.02
N ASN A 459 -3.35 -20.69 8.51
CA ASN A 459 -2.95 -20.18 7.20
C ASN A 459 -3.68 -20.92 6.07
N ALA A 460 -3.84 -22.25 6.16
CA ALA A 460 -4.59 -23.04 5.18
C ALA A 460 -6.02 -22.52 4.99
N LEU A 461 -6.74 -22.28 6.09
CA LEU A 461 -8.10 -21.73 6.07
C LEU A 461 -8.15 -20.34 5.43
N SER A 462 -7.15 -19.49 5.71
CA SER A 462 -7.09 -18.13 5.16
C SER A 462 -6.77 -18.06 3.66
N LEU A 463 -6.18 -19.13 3.11
CA LEU A 463 -5.73 -19.22 1.73
C LEU A 463 -6.71 -19.96 0.81
N LEU A 464 -7.85 -20.46 1.31
CA LEU A 464 -8.74 -21.31 0.52
C LEU A 464 -9.24 -20.61 -0.78
N PRO A 465 -9.19 -21.28 -1.95
CA PRO A 465 -8.45 -22.51 -2.21
C PRO A 465 -6.94 -22.21 -2.31
N PHE A 466 -6.14 -22.97 -1.58
CA PHE A 466 -4.68 -22.94 -1.72
C PHE A 466 -4.24 -23.86 -2.87
N PRO A 467 -3.10 -23.57 -3.54
CA PRO A 467 -2.64 -24.39 -4.66
C PRO A 467 -2.39 -25.84 -4.25
N ILE A 468 -2.87 -26.78 -5.08
CA ILE A 468 -2.67 -28.22 -4.93
C ILE A 468 -1.44 -28.69 -5.70
N GLU A 469 -1.08 -27.98 -6.77
CA GLU A 469 0.04 -28.29 -7.63
C GLU A 469 0.82 -27.00 -7.86
N THR A 470 2.14 -27.13 -7.94
CA THR A 470 3.03 -26.01 -8.30
C THR A 470 2.93 -25.78 -9.80
N PRO A 471 2.62 -24.56 -10.28
CA PRO A 471 2.64 -24.26 -11.70
C PRO A 471 4.06 -24.38 -12.25
N SER A 472 4.22 -24.46 -13.58
CA SER A 472 5.53 -24.66 -14.21
C SER A 472 6.51 -23.50 -13.99
N ASP A 473 5.99 -22.28 -13.77
CA ASP A 473 6.77 -21.07 -13.63
C ASP A 473 6.11 -20.13 -12.60
N PRO A 474 6.16 -20.47 -11.29
CA PRO A 474 5.58 -19.64 -10.23
C PRO A 474 6.39 -18.36 -10.05
N THR A 475 5.71 -17.23 -9.87
CA THR A 475 6.33 -15.96 -9.51
C THR A 475 6.55 -15.87 -8.00
N PHE A 476 5.54 -16.29 -7.23
CA PHE A 476 5.52 -16.19 -5.77
C PHE A 476 5.52 -17.56 -5.10
N SER A 477 6.07 -17.62 -3.90
CA SER A 477 6.09 -18.86 -3.10
C SER A 477 4.67 -19.37 -2.81
N LEU A 478 3.70 -18.47 -2.63
CA LEU A 478 2.31 -18.83 -2.36
C LEU A 478 1.59 -19.49 -3.56
N GLU A 479 2.17 -19.45 -4.76
CA GLU A 479 1.62 -20.16 -5.93
C GLU A 479 2.08 -21.63 -5.98
N CYS A 480 3.10 -21.99 -5.19
CA CYS A 480 3.56 -23.37 -5.08
C CYS A 480 2.57 -24.21 -4.25
N SER A 481 2.68 -25.55 -4.34
CA SER A 481 1.77 -26.48 -3.65
C SER A 481 1.80 -26.30 -2.13
N PHE A 482 0.76 -25.67 -1.58
CA PHE A 482 0.53 -25.65 -0.14
C PHE A 482 -0.03 -26.99 0.35
N ALA A 483 -0.65 -27.77 -0.54
CA ALA A 483 -1.15 -29.10 -0.21
C ALA A 483 -0.01 -30.03 0.25
N ASP A 484 1.20 -29.87 -0.30
CA ASP A 484 2.34 -30.72 0.04
C ASP A 484 2.69 -30.63 1.53
N ILE A 485 2.79 -29.41 2.08
CA ILE A 485 3.07 -29.22 3.50
C ILE A 485 1.93 -29.73 4.39
N VAL A 486 0.67 -29.53 3.97
CA VAL A 486 -0.51 -30.01 4.71
C VAL A 486 -0.56 -31.53 4.78
N LEU A 487 -0.33 -32.20 3.64
CA LEU A 487 -0.37 -33.66 3.55
C LEU A 487 0.80 -34.30 4.29
N LYS A 488 2.03 -33.78 4.12
CA LYS A 488 3.18 -34.27 4.88
C LYS A 488 2.99 -34.10 6.38
N TRP A 489 2.50 -32.93 6.82
CA TRP A 489 2.23 -32.72 8.24
C TRP A 489 1.20 -33.71 8.80
N ALA A 490 0.17 -34.04 8.01
CA ALA A 490 -0.88 -34.98 8.39
C ALA A 490 -0.35 -36.41 8.70
N GLU A 491 0.79 -36.79 8.14
CA GLU A 491 1.43 -38.08 8.43
C GLU A 491 1.89 -38.16 9.90
N TYR A 492 2.33 -37.04 10.47
CA TYR A 492 2.79 -36.91 11.86
C TYR A 492 1.66 -36.72 12.88
N GLN A 493 0.40 -36.58 12.43
CA GLN A 493 -0.73 -36.29 13.31
C GLN A 493 -1.51 -37.53 13.76
N THR A 494 -2.35 -37.34 14.77
CA THR A 494 -3.39 -38.31 15.15
C THR A 494 -4.35 -38.56 13.98
N GLU A 495 -5.02 -39.71 13.98
CA GLU A 495 -5.93 -40.08 12.89
C GLU A 495 -7.08 -39.09 12.69
N GLU A 496 -7.55 -38.44 13.77
CA GLU A 496 -8.55 -37.37 13.72
C GLU A 496 -8.01 -36.13 12.97
N HIS A 497 -6.92 -35.56 13.46
CA HIS A 497 -6.29 -34.38 12.83
C HIS A 497 -5.81 -34.67 11.40
N ARG A 498 -5.35 -35.89 11.11
CA ARG A 498 -4.99 -36.31 9.76
C ARG A 498 -6.18 -36.23 8.81
N LYS A 499 -7.35 -36.72 9.23
CA LYS A 499 -8.59 -36.63 8.44
C LYS A 499 -9.02 -35.18 8.23
N ASP A 500 -8.91 -34.34 9.24
CA ASP A 500 -9.24 -32.92 9.12
C ASP A 500 -8.34 -32.20 8.09
N LEU A 501 -7.02 -32.43 8.15
CA LEU A 501 -6.06 -31.88 7.19
C LEU A 501 -6.32 -32.40 5.76
N GLN A 502 -6.61 -33.69 5.60
CA GLN A 502 -6.98 -34.28 4.31
C GLN A 502 -8.31 -33.71 3.77
N GLN A 503 -9.28 -33.46 4.65
CA GLN A 503 -10.54 -32.80 4.29
C GLN A 503 -10.30 -31.36 3.83
N LEU A 504 -9.41 -30.60 4.48
CA LEU A 504 -9.03 -29.27 4.01
C LEU A 504 -8.44 -29.29 2.59
N VAL A 505 -7.58 -30.27 2.28
CA VAL A 505 -7.04 -30.45 0.93
C VAL A 505 -8.15 -30.82 -0.07
N ALA A 506 -9.11 -31.66 0.32
CA ALA A 506 -10.24 -32.03 -0.53
C ALA A 506 -11.17 -30.83 -0.81
N ILE A 507 -11.44 -29.99 0.19
CA ILE A 507 -12.18 -28.74 0.05
C ILE A 507 -11.43 -27.80 -0.90
N SER A 508 -10.12 -27.61 -0.69
CA SER A 508 -9.30 -26.74 -1.52
C SER A 508 -9.27 -27.22 -2.98
N ARG A 509 -9.12 -28.52 -3.23
CA ARG A 509 -9.17 -29.10 -4.57
C ARG A 509 -10.52 -28.85 -5.26
N THR A 510 -11.61 -29.02 -4.53
CA THR A 510 -12.96 -28.78 -5.06
C THR A 510 -13.13 -27.30 -5.42
N LEU A 511 -12.88 -26.40 -4.46
CA LEU A 511 -13.02 -24.95 -4.63
C LEU A 511 -11.93 -24.33 -5.52
N GLY A 512 -10.87 -25.06 -5.83
CA GLY A 512 -9.79 -24.65 -6.74
C GLY A 512 -10.22 -24.59 -8.21
N THR A 513 -11.38 -25.16 -8.56
CA THR A 513 -11.89 -25.20 -9.94
C THR A 513 -13.11 -24.29 -10.12
N ARG A 514 -13.30 -23.75 -11.34
CA ARG A 514 -14.50 -22.98 -11.70
C ARG A 514 -15.77 -23.77 -11.39
N ASP A 515 -15.84 -25.01 -11.85
CA ASP A 515 -17.02 -25.86 -11.69
C ASP A 515 -17.29 -26.19 -10.22
N GLY A 516 -16.26 -26.46 -9.43
CA GLY A 516 -16.41 -26.73 -8.01
C GLY A 516 -16.94 -25.53 -7.23
N VAL A 517 -16.45 -24.32 -7.50
CA VAL A 517 -17.00 -23.07 -6.92
C VAL A 517 -18.46 -22.87 -7.33
N CYS A 518 -18.79 -23.01 -8.61
CA CYS A 518 -20.16 -22.84 -9.09
C CYS A 518 -21.12 -23.89 -8.51
N ASN A 519 -20.67 -25.15 -8.38
CA ASN A 519 -21.47 -26.23 -7.79
C ASN A 519 -21.69 -26.01 -6.29
N ALA A 520 -20.66 -25.58 -5.55
CA ALA A 520 -20.79 -25.19 -4.15
C ALA A 520 -21.74 -23.99 -4.00
N LEU A 521 -21.67 -23.01 -4.91
CA LEU A 521 -22.56 -21.86 -4.90
C LEU A 521 -24.03 -22.26 -5.15
N ARG A 522 -24.30 -23.24 -6.01
CA ARG A 522 -25.66 -23.78 -6.20
C ARG A 522 -26.22 -24.42 -4.93
N LYS A 523 -25.37 -25.12 -4.17
CA LYS A 523 -25.72 -25.80 -2.90
C LYS A 523 -25.60 -24.91 -1.67
N PHE A 524 -25.29 -23.63 -1.85
CA PHE A 524 -25.03 -22.69 -0.76
C PHE A 524 -26.12 -22.61 0.31
N PRO A 525 -27.43 -22.60 -0.01
CA PRO A 525 -28.48 -22.58 1.02
C PRO A 525 -28.48 -23.80 1.95
N GLU A 526 -27.99 -24.94 1.46
CA GLU A 526 -27.99 -26.23 2.15
C GLU A 526 -26.65 -26.50 2.86
N SER A 527 -25.66 -25.66 2.62
CA SER A 527 -24.30 -25.82 3.14
C SER A 527 -24.18 -25.36 4.59
N SER A 528 -23.27 -25.97 5.35
CA SER A 528 -22.97 -25.53 6.71
C SER A 528 -22.36 -24.11 6.71
N LEU A 529 -22.45 -23.39 7.83
CA LEU A 529 -21.83 -22.06 7.95
C LEU A 529 -20.31 -22.08 7.63
N PRO A 530 -19.50 -23.04 8.13
CA PRO A 530 -18.10 -23.18 7.72
C PRO A 530 -17.90 -23.34 6.21
N ASP A 531 -18.73 -24.16 5.55
CA ASP A 531 -18.65 -24.37 4.09
C ASP A 531 -19.03 -23.10 3.31
N GLN A 532 -20.01 -22.35 3.80
CA GLN A 532 -20.39 -21.05 3.22
C GLN A 532 -19.25 -20.05 3.33
N ILE A 533 -18.59 -19.97 4.48
CA ILE A 533 -17.42 -19.10 4.70
C ILE A 533 -16.27 -19.53 3.76
N ALA A 534 -15.96 -20.82 3.69
CA ALA A 534 -14.93 -21.36 2.80
C ALA A 534 -15.21 -21.02 1.33
N LEU A 535 -16.48 -21.15 0.89
CA LEU A 535 -16.88 -20.77 -0.46
C LEU A 535 -16.72 -19.27 -0.70
N CYS A 536 -17.08 -18.40 0.25
CA CYS A 536 -16.90 -16.96 0.09
C CYS A 536 -15.43 -16.57 -0.06
N ILE A 537 -14.54 -17.17 0.75
CA ILE A 537 -13.09 -16.95 0.63
C ILE A 537 -12.61 -17.41 -0.76
N ALA A 538 -13.06 -18.58 -1.21
CA ALA A 538 -12.70 -19.14 -2.51
C ALA A 538 -13.21 -18.31 -3.69
N LEU A 539 -14.47 -17.89 -3.65
CA LEU A 539 -15.08 -17.05 -4.68
C LEU A 539 -14.34 -15.72 -4.79
N LYS A 540 -13.95 -15.14 -3.66
CA LYS A 540 -13.17 -13.91 -3.64
C LYS A 540 -11.78 -14.09 -4.24
N ALA A 541 -11.08 -15.16 -3.88
CA ALA A 541 -9.78 -15.51 -4.49
C ALA A 541 -9.90 -15.65 -6.01
N LYS A 542 -10.93 -16.37 -6.48
CA LYS A 542 -11.21 -16.54 -7.91
C LYS A 542 -11.58 -15.24 -8.61
N ALA A 543 -12.34 -14.36 -7.97
CA ALA A 543 -12.68 -13.08 -8.57
C ALA A 543 -11.44 -12.20 -8.84
N TYR A 544 -10.37 -12.33 -8.05
CA TYR A 544 -9.10 -11.64 -8.30
C TYR A 544 -8.17 -12.33 -9.30
N THR A 545 -8.30 -13.64 -9.52
CA THR A 545 -7.26 -14.45 -10.18
C THR A 545 -7.74 -15.20 -11.41
N ASP A 546 -9.03 -15.58 -11.48
CA ASP A 546 -9.58 -16.42 -12.55
C ASP A 546 -10.52 -15.60 -13.43
N PRO A 547 -10.14 -15.31 -14.70
CA PRO A 547 -10.98 -14.49 -15.54
C PRO A 547 -12.25 -15.17 -16.05
N THR A 548 -12.35 -16.49 -15.90
CA THR A 548 -13.44 -17.31 -16.46
C THR A 548 -14.58 -17.56 -15.48
N ILE A 549 -14.40 -17.22 -14.19
CA ILE A 549 -15.35 -17.54 -13.12
C ILE A 549 -16.68 -16.79 -13.25
N ALA A 550 -16.66 -15.61 -13.86
CA ALA A 550 -17.79 -14.68 -13.83
C ALA A 550 -19.06 -15.24 -14.48
N GLU A 551 -18.95 -15.91 -15.63
CA GLU A 551 -20.12 -16.46 -16.33
C GLU A 551 -20.82 -17.53 -15.50
N GLY A 552 -20.05 -18.47 -14.93
CA GLY A 552 -20.61 -19.54 -14.11
C GLY A 552 -21.24 -19.01 -12.82
N VAL A 553 -20.63 -18.00 -12.18
CA VAL A 553 -21.22 -17.35 -11.00
C VAL A 553 -22.50 -16.61 -11.38
N TRP A 554 -22.52 -15.94 -12.54
CA TRP A 554 -23.72 -15.24 -13.00
C TRP A 554 -24.89 -16.18 -13.22
N GLU A 555 -24.68 -17.33 -13.84
CA GLU A 555 -25.73 -18.33 -14.05
C GLU A 555 -26.43 -18.72 -12.74
N VAL A 556 -25.67 -18.84 -11.65
CA VAL A 556 -26.22 -19.18 -10.32
C VAL A 556 -26.92 -17.97 -9.70
N VAL A 557 -26.26 -16.81 -9.66
CA VAL A 557 -26.80 -15.61 -8.99
C VAL A 557 -27.99 -15.00 -9.75
N SER A 558 -28.09 -15.24 -11.07
CA SER A 558 -29.22 -14.82 -11.90
C SER A 558 -30.46 -15.72 -11.77
N ASP A 559 -30.38 -16.85 -11.07
CA ASP A 559 -31.55 -17.64 -10.69
C ASP A 559 -32.37 -16.96 -9.57
N SER A 560 -33.64 -16.69 -9.85
CA SER A 560 -34.55 -16.05 -8.90
C SER A 560 -34.80 -16.89 -7.63
N LYS A 561 -34.94 -18.21 -7.77
CA LYS A 561 -35.13 -19.12 -6.62
C LYS A 561 -33.90 -19.11 -5.74
N TRP A 562 -32.71 -19.17 -6.35
CA TRP A 562 -31.46 -19.10 -5.60
C TRP A 562 -31.36 -17.80 -4.80
N ARG A 563 -31.61 -16.64 -5.43
CA ARG A 563 -31.56 -15.34 -4.74
C ARG A 563 -32.53 -15.25 -3.56
N MET A 564 -33.76 -15.70 -3.75
CA MET A 564 -34.80 -15.67 -2.73
C MET A 564 -34.52 -16.61 -1.56
N ASN A 565 -33.74 -17.68 -1.79
CA ASN A 565 -33.35 -18.62 -0.74
C ASN A 565 -32.06 -18.19 -0.04
N VAL A 566 -31.07 -17.68 -0.76
CA VAL A 566 -29.75 -17.34 -0.21
C VAL A 566 -29.77 -16.00 0.48
N PHE A 567 -30.08 -14.92 -0.24
CA PHE A 567 -29.82 -13.59 0.29
C PHE A 567 -30.61 -13.22 1.56
N PRO A 568 -31.87 -13.66 1.77
CA PRO A 568 -32.57 -13.44 3.03
C PRO A 568 -32.04 -14.32 4.19
N ALA A 569 -31.57 -15.54 3.90
CA ALA A 569 -31.32 -16.55 4.93
C ALA A 569 -29.87 -16.63 5.41
N VAL A 570 -28.90 -16.15 4.62
CA VAL A 570 -27.48 -16.26 4.99
C VAL A 570 -27.11 -15.42 6.19
N ASP A 571 -26.19 -15.91 7.02
CA ASP A 571 -25.64 -15.17 8.14
C ASP A 571 -24.95 -13.86 7.67
N GLN A 572 -24.96 -12.84 8.52
CA GLN A 572 -24.32 -11.55 8.22
C GLN A 572 -22.81 -11.69 7.97
N GLN A 573 -22.16 -12.66 8.63
CA GLN A 573 -20.74 -13.00 8.43
C GLN A 573 -20.44 -13.52 7.03
N VAL A 574 -21.45 -14.04 6.32
CA VAL A 574 -21.35 -14.60 4.97
C VAL A 574 -21.81 -13.59 3.92
N LEU A 575 -22.86 -12.84 4.22
CA LEU A 575 -23.48 -11.89 3.29
C LEU A 575 -22.49 -10.84 2.77
N GLY A 576 -21.72 -10.22 3.67
CA GLY A 576 -20.73 -9.19 3.32
C GLY A 576 -19.67 -9.71 2.34
N PRO A 577 -18.90 -10.77 2.69
CA PRO A 577 -17.90 -11.36 1.80
C PRO A 577 -18.47 -11.86 0.46
N LEU A 578 -19.68 -12.41 0.46
CA LEU A 578 -20.36 -12.82 -0.77
C LEU A 578 -20.60 -11.61 -1.69
N ILE A 579 -21.21 -10.54 -1.17
CA ILE A 579 -21.50 -9.34 -1.96
C ILE A 579 -20.23 -8.65 -2.44
N GLU A 580 -19.19 -8.59 -1.61
CA GLU A 580 -17.89 -8.03 -2.01
C GLU A 580 -17.33 -8.77 -3.23
N SER A 581 -17.37 -10.10 -3.21
CA SER A 581 -16.92 -10.93 -4.33
C SER A 581 -17.75 -10.69 -5.60
N LEU A 582 -19.07 -10.57 -5.46
CA LEU A 582 -19.96 -10.25 -6.59
C LEU A 582 -19.72 -8.82 -7.13
N SER A 583 -19.37 -7.87 -6.25
CA SER A 583 -19.07 -6.49 -6.64
C SER A 583 -17.79 -6.40 -7.46
N MET A 584 -16.77 -7.19 -7.11
CA MET A 584 -15.56 -7.29 -7.93
C MET A 584 -15.86 -7.89 -9.32
N LEU A 585 -16.62 -8.98 -9.38
CA LEU A 585 -17.02 -9.58 -10.65
C LEU A 585 -17.86 -8.61 -11.49
N LEU A 586 -18.70 -7.80 -10.85
CA LEU A 586 -19.48 -6.76 -11.51
C LEU A 586 -18.58 -5.76 -12.24
N VAL A 587 -17.54 -5.23 -11.58
CA VAL A 587 -16.63 -4.22 -12.17
C VAL A 587 -15.96 -4.74 -13.45
N ASP A 588 -15.58 -6.00 -13.46
CA ASP A 588 -14.86 -6.61 -14.58
C ASP A 588 -15.76 -6.98 -15.78
N ASN A 589 -17.04 -7.29 -15.54
CA ASN A 589 -17.93 -7.88 -16.55
C ASN A 589 -19.01 -6.91 -17.08
N ARG A 590 -19.21 -5.77 -16.43
CA ARG A 590 -20.07 -4.66 -16.88
C ARG A 590 -21.48 -5.11 -17.28
N GLU A 591 -21.78 -5.20 -18.57
CA GLU A 591 -23.01 -5.71 -19.21
C GLU A 591 -24.24 -5.92 -18.29
N LYS A 592 -24.74 -7.16 -18.21
CA LYS A 592 -25.88 -7.60 -17.40
C LYS A 592 -25.63 -7.44 -15.89
N TRP A 593 -24.38 -7.43 -15.46
CA TRP A 593 -24.03 -7.23 -14.06
C TRP A 593 -24.41 -5.82 -13.58
N PHE A 594 -24.09 -4.80 -14.39
CA PHE A 594 -24.34 -3.39 -14.09
C PHE A 594 -25.82 -3.08 -13.98
N SER A 595 -26.64 -3.68 -14.84
CA SER A 595 -28.08 -3.45 -14.81
C SER A 595 -28.77 -4.25 -13.72
N HIS A 596 -28.43 -5.52 -13.49
CA HIS A 596 -29.29 -6.38 -12.66
C HIS A 596 -28.83 -6.52 -11.21
N LEU A 597 -27.53 -6.62 -10.91
CA LEU A 597 -27.08 -6.89 -9.53
C LEU A 597 -27.49 -5.79 -8.54
N PRO A 598 -27.31 -4.47 -8.84
CA PRO A 598 -27.79 -3.42 -7.93
C PRO A 598 -29.30 -3.50 -7.68
N HIS A 599 -30.07 -3.87 -8.71
CA HIS A 599 -31.52 -4.01 -8.60
C HIS A 599 -31.96 -5.25 -7.79
N TYR A 600 -31.24 -6.36 -7.88
CA TYR A 600 -31.48 -7.54 -7.05
C TYR A 600 -31.24 -7.23 -5.57
N LEU A 601 -30.15 -6.52 -5.26
CA LEU A 601 -29.85 -6.08 -3.89
C LEU A 601 -30.88 -5.07 -3.38
N ALA A 602 -31.36 -4.17 -4.24
CA ALA A 602 -32.39 -3.21 -3.87
C ALA A 602 -33.74 -3.90 -3.57
N GLU A 603 -34.14 -4.88 -4.38
CA GLU A 603 -35.37 -5.64 -4.12
C GLU A 603 -35.30 -6.39 -2.77
N LEU A 604 -34.15 -6.96 -2.45
CA LEU A 604 -33.91 -7.61 -1.17
C LEU A 604 -33.95 -6.61 0.00
N CYS A 605 -33.25 -5.48 -0.14
CA CYS A 605 -33.21 -4.41 0.85
C CYS A 605 -34.60 -3.84 1.16
N GLU A 606 -35.47 -3.75 0.14
CA GLU A 606 -36.87 -3.33 0.28
C GLU A 606 -37.72 -4.32 1.09
N LYS A 607 -37.45 -5.62 0.98
CA LYS A 607 -38.16 -6.69 1.70
C LYS A 607 -37.63 -6.92 3.12
N GLU A 608 -36.43 -6.43 3.43
CA GLU A 608 -35.77 -6.66 4.71
C GLU A 608 -36.46 -5.90 5.85
N GLU A 609 -36.77 -6.62 6.93
CA GLU A 609 -37.44 -6.08 8.11
C GLU A 609 -36.45 -5.81 9.25
N ASP A 610 -35.34 -6.55 9.33
CA ASP A 610 -34.24 -6.29 10.27
C ASP A 610 -33.47 -5.01 9.90
N GLU A 611 -33.34 -4.08 10.85
CA GLU A 611 -32.76 -2.75 10.57
C GLU A 611 -31.26 -2.79 10.28
N GLU A 612 -30.51 -3.61 11.03
CA GLU A 612 -29.05 -3.73 10.85
C GLU A 612 -28.72 -4.40 9.51
N ARG A 613 -29.43 -5.49 9.17
CA ARG A 613 -29.30 -6.15 7.87
C ARG A 613 -29.74 -5.23 6.73
N ARG A 614 -30.83 -4.48 6.89
CA ARG A 614 -31.26 -3.47 5.90
C ARG A 614 -30.18 -2.41 5.67
N ARG A 615 -29.51 -1.95 6.74
CA ARG A 615 -28.40 -1.00 6.63
C ARG A 615 -27.23 -1.57 5.83
N VAL A 616 -26.83 -2.82 6.08
CA VAL A 616 -25.78 -3.50 5.30
C VAL A 616 -26.19 -3.61 3.82
N LEU A 617 -27.42 -4.06 3.55
CA LEU A 617 -27.92 -4.20 2.18
C LEU A 617 -28.04 -2.86 1.46
N PHE A 618 -28.43 -1.81 2.16
CA PHE A 618 -28.45 -0.45 1.60
C PHE A 618 -27.06 0.00 1.16
N LEU A 619 -26.02 -0.21 1.98
CA LEU A 619 -24.64 0.08 1.59
C LEU A 619 -24.19 -0.77 0.39
N CYS A 620 -24.59 -2.04 0.33
CA CYS A 620 -24.31 -2.90 -0.81
C CYS A 620 -24.95 -2.38 -2.11
N VAL A 621 -26.19 -1.87 -2.03
CA VAL A 621 -26.85 -1.19 -3.16
C VAL A 621 -26.06 0.04 -3.57
N ILE A 622 -25.59 0.86 -2.62
CA ILE A 622 -24.77 2.04 -2.94
C ILE A 622 -23.47 1.64 -3.65
N HIS A 623 -22.71 0.70 -3.10
CA HIS A 623 -21.42 0.31 -3.67
C HIS A 623 -21.56 -0.36 -5.03
N THR A 624 -22.56 -1.22 -5.23
CA THR A 624 -22.82 -1.82 -6.55
C THR A 624 -23.37 -0.81 -7.56
N SER A 625 -24.15 0.18 -7.13
CA SER A 625 -24.56 1.33 -7.95
C SER A 625 -23.38 2.21 -8.35
N LEU A 626 -22.48 2.50 -7.42
CA LEU A 626 -21.22 3.17 -7.71
C LEU A 626 -20.41 2.33 -8.70
N ALA A 627 -20.08 1.08 -8.41
CA ALA A 627 -19.32 0.22 -9.30
C ALA A 627 -19.88 0.09 -10.73
N SER A 628 -21.20 0.22 -10.91
CA SER A 628 -21.89 0.21 -12.21
C SER A 628 -22.12 1.59 -12.85
N ASP A 629 -21.73 2.67 -12.18
CA ASP A 629 -22.06 4.06 -12.54
C ASP A 629 -23.58 4.28 -12.78
N THR A 630 -24.41 3.57 -12.02
CA THR A 630 -25.88 3.68 -12.06
C THR A 630 -26.46 4.20 -10.75
N VAL A 631 -27.64 4.81 -10.81
CA VAL A 631 -28.37 5.32 -9.62
C VAL A 631 -29.81 4.82 -9.56
N SER A 632 -30.22 3.96 -10.50
CA SER A 632 -31.60 3.48 -10.63
C SER A 632 -32.03 2.64 -9.44
N ALA A 633 -31.17 1.76 -8.93
CA ALA A 633 -31.42 0.93 -7.76
C ALA A 633 -31.58 1.78 -6.48
N VAL A 634 -30.74 2.80 -6.30
CA VAL A 634 -30.88 3.77 -5.20
C VAL A 634 -32.20 4.54 -5.32
N ARG A 635 -32.52 5.06 -6.51
CA ARG A 635 -33.78 5.79 -6.75
C ARG A 635 -35.01 4.92 -6.48
N ARG A 636 -34.96 3.62 -6.79
CA ARG A 636 -36.03 2.66 -6.45
C ARG A 636 -36.31 2.68 -4.96
N LEU A 637 -35.28 2.56 -4.11
CA LEU A 637 -35.46 2.56 -2.65
C LEU A 637 -36.01 3.89 -2.13
N LEU A 638 -35.58 5.02 -2.71
CA LEU A 638 -35.95 6.36 -2.22
C LEU A 638 -37.27 6.90 -2.78
N ARG A 639 -37.79 6.32 -3.87
CA ARG A 639 -39.05 6.71 -4.49
C ARG A 639 -40.14 5.63 -4.37
N GLY A 640 -39.80 4.46 -3.86
CA GLY A 640 -40.74 3.36 -3.61
C GLY A 640 -41.64 3.60 -2.40
N GLU A 641 -42.58 2.67 -2.20
CA GLU A 641 -43.58 2.74 -1.12
C GLU A 641 -42.93 2.75 0.27
N LYS A 642 -41.81 2.02 0.43
CA LYS A 642 -41.06 1.91 1.69
C LYS A 642 -40.00 3.00 1.89
N LYS A 643 -40.03 4.11 1.13
CA LYS A 643 -38.99 5.17 1.19
C LYS A 643 -38.66 5.68 2.58
N ALA A 644 -39.65 5.74 3.48
CA ALA A 644 -39.49 6.21 4.85
C ALA A 644 -38.43 5.41 5.63
N LYS A 645 -38.27 4.11 5.33
CA LYS A 645 -37.29 3.22 5.97
C LYS A 645 -35.83 3.55 5.63
N PHE A 646 -35.57 4.36 4.59
CA PHE A 646 -34.23 4.63 4.08
C PHE A 646 -33.74 6.06 4.32
N VAL A 647 -34.60 6.94 4.84
CA VAL A 647 -34.28 8.37 4.99
C VAL A 647 -33.05 8.58 5.88
N ASP A 648 -33.00 7.91 7.03
CA ASP A 648 -31.89 8.10 7.97
C ASP A 648 -30.61 7.42 7.48
N LEU A 649 -30.71 6.29 6.78
CA LEU A 649 -29.57 5.64 6.10
C LEU A 649 -28.95 6.55 5.03
N VAL A 650 -29.78 7.27 4.28
CA VAL A 650 -29.31 8.28 3.31
C VAL A 650 -28.60 9.42 4.02
N LYS A 651 -29.19 10.00 5.08
CA LYS A 651 -28.55 11.09 5.82
C LYS A 651 -27.19 10.68 6.36
N GLU A 652 -27.10 9.47 6.92
CA GLU A 652 -25.86 8.90 7.43
C GLU A 652 -24.80 8.75 6.32
N TYR A 653 -25.17 8.14 5.19
CA TYR A 653 -24.25 7.99 4.06
C TYR A 653 -23.79 9.34 3.51
N ARG A 654 -24.72 10.30 3.34
CA ARG A 654 -24.42 11.66 2.87
C ARG A 654 -23.42 12.37 3.78
N ALA A 655 -23.66 12.34 5.09
CA ALA A 655 -22.78 12.97 6.07
C ALA A 655 -21.35 12.40 5.99
N ARG A 656 -21.22 11.07 5.84
CA ARG A 656 -19.92 10.41 5.66
C ARG A 656 -19.24 10.78 4.34
N ALA A 657 -19.97 10.79 3.23
CA ALA A 657 -19.42 11.17 1.92
C ALA A 657 -18.99 12.65 1.89
N GLU A 658 -19.73 13.53 2.58
CA GLU A 658 -19.37 14.95 2.72
C GLU A 658 -18.14 15.14 3.61
N ALA A 659 -18.03 14.41 4.73
CA ALA A 659 -16.88 14.47 5.64
C ALA A 659 -15.57 14.05 5.00
N THR A 660 -15.62 13.16 3.99
CA THR A 660 -14.44 12.63 3.27
C THR A 660 -14.24 13.30 1.91
N ARG A 661 -15.02 14.35 1.60
CA ARG A 661 -15.11 14.91 0.25
C ARG A 661 -13.78 15.43 -0.29
N SER A 662 -12.96 16.02 0.59
CA SER A 662 -11.66 16.59 0.25
C SER A 662 -10.62 15.56 -0.17
N ASP A 663 -10.81 14.30 0.23
CA ASP A 663 -9.84 13.23 0.02
C ASP A 663 -10.12 12.41 -1.24
N TYR A 664 -11.30 12.56 -1.84
CA TYR A 664 -11.64 11.87 -3.08
C TYR A 664 -10.83 12.41 -4.25
N PRO A 665 -10.29 11.51 -5.10
CA PRO A 665 -9.80 11.88 -6.41
C PRO A 665 -10.90 12.59 -7.22
N PRO A 666 -10.57 13.58 -8.07
CA PRO A 666 -11.56 14.39 -8.77
C PRO A 666 -12.62 13.58 -9.54
N TRP A 667 -12.25 12.45 -10.12
CA TRP A 667 -13.17 11.58 -10.86
C TRP A 667 -14.16 10.86 -9.94
N VAL A 668 -13.71 10.37 -8.78
CA VAL A 668 -14.56 9.76 -7.75
C VAL A 668 -15.50 10.81 -7.16
N ALA A 669 -15.00 12.03 -6.91
CA ALA A 669 -15.83 13.14 -6.45
C ALA A 669 -16.93 13.52 -7.46
N GLY A 670 -16.65 13.39 -8.76
CA GLY A 670 -17.64 13.57 -9.83
C GLY A 670 -18.76 12.51 -9.77
N LYS A 671 -18.37 11.23 -9.62
CA LYS A 671 -19.27 10.08 -9.49
C LYS A 671 -20.17 10.19 -8.26
N LEU A 672 -19.58 10.48 -7.10
CA LEU A 672 -20.32 10.70 -5.85
C LEU A 672 -21.29 11.87 -5.96
N ARG A 673 -20.94 12.96 -6.66
CA ARG A 673 -21.87 14.07 -6.90
C ARG A 673 -23.15 13.61 -7.62
N GLY A 674 -23.02 12.73 -8.62
CA GLY A 674 -24.15 12.16 -9.35
C GLY A 674 -25.03 11.26 -8.48
N LEU A 675 -24.41 10.41 -7.65
CA LEU A 675 -25.10 9.60 -6.65
C LEU A 675 -25.84 10.47 -5.63
N MET A 676 -25.14 11.44 -5.04
CA MET A 676 -25.66 12.35 -4.03
C MET A 676 -26.84 13.17 -4.55
N ALA A 677 -26.79 13.64 -5.80
CA ALA A 677 -27.93 14.31 -6.44
C ALA A 677 -29.18 13.40 -6.53
N SER A 678 -28.98 12.09 -6.68
CA SER A 678 -30.06 11.10 -6.72
C SER A 678 -30.57 10.67 -5.34
N MET A 679 -29.82 11.00 -4.28
CA MET A 679 -30.19 10.77 -2.88
C MET A 679 -31.03 11.89 -2.26
N HIS A 680 -31.50 12.88 -3.03
CA HIS A 680 -32.44 13.86 -2.51
C HIS A 680 -33.80 13.20 -2.23
N VAL A 681 -34.12 13.09 -0.94
CA VAL A 681 -35.45 12.74 -0.46
C VAL A 681 -36.31 14.01 -0.53
N LEU A 682 -37.39 13.97 -1.32
CA LEU A 682 -38.45 14.97 -1.33
C LEU A 682 -39.39 14.77 -0.15
#